data_AF-A0A8H7M6U7-F1
#
_entry.id   AF-A0A8H7M6U7-F1
#
_cell.length_a   1.000
_cell.length_b   1.000
_cell.length_c   1.000
_cell.angle_alpha   90.00
_cell.angle_beta   90.00
_cell.angle_gamma   90.00
#
_symmetry.space_group_name_H-M   'P 1'
#
loop_
_entity.id
_entity.type
_entity.pdbx_description
1 polymer ?
#
loop_
_entity_poly.entity_id
_entity_poly.type
_entity_poly.pdbx_seq_one_letter_code
_entity_poly.pdbx_strand_id
1 'polypeptide(L)'
;MPSTRAYSLLPTSGSTETLPSPGRDDAEFEEAWPSERAATHGWFPLAATLATRRSRTQRPYTVTIAALSTINRIVGIESNPEFKPNPSPSLSSSPAEPEPTSTREPTVRDCFELPSDELIWQTTQLPPERSELCPFDPDIRWSNECLEDMLADGQAQPSSCDQHSGAQKIDLVWTWVNGSSALLELTRRDRNAQVFGAPQAEPESEPESETNAGLAAKLFRDHDELRHSIRAALRHFDTESNAKADFFLLGSDMPVSVHGSGMDDDPITSEARVGQLPSWLDFEDMSPKGEFTHWSRDGKQTRLQVRHHRDIFSHYEGTVFNSLAIESQFSNLDKIGVSDVFVYVNDDVFFSRDLSPRDFHMQEQGIVMRMQNYISISPDPSVPQHDGLEWESLQYSNHLLSNRFGSRHRPYPAHLAKTLSISMLKEVSRAWPKDLNRVVRRPFRGMKHMTKNENESEPADMYMVFMEHHWIVERWREALLWSWVVARGEIRSRKDANAWTQGVAQQAWSELGGKMGEYTLAVTRAPRSTLENADEWAGQRPRASSLDGYPYSEEMAEQGWVSEGDVCELSFDHCLALHDTASRTFQRIAFEEPIKCGDCIIRALVNQSGKRGLEAFLPPKSKKPFSKEAKPALPLGSSWQDADFRLATLVPEWVNTRQFVLRMLQRYRFVLGDTPFMFAIVTDPERATQYVEAITSKPELAILCVNDDVAEGDDSVRGILGTGWAVGGTRARHGSGGNSIIYI
;
A
#
# COMPACT_ATOMS: atom_id res chain seq x y z
N MET A 1 14.64 -19.41 -20.20
CA MET A 1 14.79 -17.94 -20.09
C MET A 1 16.13 -17.67 -19.42
N PRO A 2 16.92 -16.66 -19.83
CA PRO A 2 18.19 -16.41 -19.16
C PRO A 2 17.91 -15.93 -17.73
N SER A 3 18.52 -16.58 -16.74
CA SER A 3 18.38 -16.23 -15.33
C SER A 3 18.78 -14.79 -15.09
N THR A 4 18.05 -14.10 -14.20
CA THR A 4 18.46 -12.81 -13.62
C THR A 4 19.92 -12.93 -13.17
N ARG A 5 20.83 -12.15 -13.75
CA ARG A 5 22.23 -12.14 -13.31
C ARG A 5 22.26 -11.57 -11.90
N ALA A 6 22.71 -12.35 -10.93
CA ALA A 6 22.75 -11.90 -9.55
C ALA A 6 24.18 -11.45 -9.18
N TYR A 7 24.30 -10.45 -8.30
CA TYR A 7 25.57 -9.76 -8.01
C TYR A 7 26.44 -10.56 -7.04
N SER A 8 27.73 -10.75 -7.36
CA SER A 8 28.69 -11.48 -6.52
C SER A 8 29.08 -10.66 -5.29
N LEU A 9 28.97 -11.26 -4.09
CA LEU A 9 29.31 -10.63 -2.81
C LEU A 9 30.76 -10.88 -2.33
N LEU A 10 31.62 -11.51 -3.15
CA LEU A 10 33.04 -11.72 -2.83
C LEU A 10 33.98 -11.04 -3.83
N PRO A 11 35.12 -10.47 -3.38
CA PRO A 11 36.18 -10.04 -4.27
C PRO A 11 36.84 -11.28 -4.92
N THR A 12 36.85 -11.33 -6.25
CA THR A 12 37.64 -12.30 -7.01
C THR A 12 39.12 -11.95 -6.89
N SER A 13 39.82 -12.61 -5.96
CA SER A 13 41.29 -12.53 -5.94
C SER A 13 41.82 -13.19 -7.21
N GLY A 14 42.47 -12.38 -8.07
CA GLY A 14 43.03 -12.80 -9.33
C GLY A 14 44.33 -13.62 -9.22
N SER A 15 44.81 -13.99 -10.41
CA SER A 15 46.04 -14.72 -10.76
C SER A 15 45.98 -16.25 -10.67
N THR A 16 45.63 -16.84 -11.81
CA THR A 16 46.22 -18.09 -12.29
C THR A 16 47.73 -17.93 -12.40
N GLU A 17 48.48 -18.40 -11.40
CA GLU A 17 49.83 -18.91 -11.62
C GLU A 17 49.81 -20.43 -11.43
N THR A 18 49.92 -21.13 -12.55
CA THR A 18 50.25 -22.55 -12.61
C THR A 18 51.69 -22.77 -12.17
N LEU A 19 51.92 -23.46 -11.05
CA LEU A 19 53.15 -24.21 -10.75
C LEU A 19 52.78 -25.45 -9.88
N PRO A 20 53.59 -26.52 -9.91
CA PRO A 20 53.11 -27.88 -10.19
C PRO A 20 52.72 -28.69 -8.95
N SER A 21 51.97 -29.77 -9.21
CA SER A 21 51.51 -30.79 -8.27
C SER A 21 52.57 -31.21 -7.24
N PRO A 22 52.24 -31.25 -5.93
CA PRO A 22 52.96 -32.10 -5.01
C PRO A 22 52.45 -33.54 -5.16
N GLY A 23 53.40 -34.47 -5.19
CA GLY A 23 53.13 -35.90 -5.23
C GLY A 23 52.35 -36.40 -4.01
N ARG A 24 51.83 -37.62 -4.19
CA ARG A 24 51.38 -38.52 -3.13
C ARG A 24 52.26 -38.44 -1.89
N ASP A 25 51.64 -38.31 -0.73
CA ASP A 25 51.77 -39.31 0.32
C ASP A 25 50.52 -39.29 1.21
N ASP A 26 49.94 -40.47 1.35
CA ASP A 26 48.87 -40.80 2.28
C ASP A 26 49.41 -40.76 3.72
N ALA A 27 48.72 -40.08 4.64
CA ALA A 27 48.56 -40.51 6.04
C ALA A 27 47.67 -39.54 6.83
N GLU A 28 46.49 -40.06 7.21
CA GLU A 28 45.79 -39.84 8.47
C GLU A 28 45.49 -38.41 8.94
N PHE A 29 44.21 -38.02 8.84
CA PHE A 29 43.42 -37.60 10.02
C PHE A 29 41.93 -37.74 9.69
N GLU A 30 41.44 -38.96 9.89
CA GLU A 30 40.03 -39.26 10.18
C GLU A 30 39.63 -38.64 11.54
N GLU A 31 38.32 -38.50 11.75
CA GLU A 31 37.62 -37.97 12.93
C GLU A 31 37.37 -36.46 12.99
N ALA A 32 36.28 -36.04 12.32
CA ALA A 32 35.12 -35.44 13.02
C ALA A 32 34.03 -35.03 12.01
N TRP A 33 33.28 -36.00 11.50
CA TRP A 33 31.87 -35.76 11.17
C TRP A 33 31.03 -36.14 12.39
N PRO A 34 30.14 -35.24 12.82
CA PRO A 34 28.79 -35.63 13.18
C PRO A 34 27.84 -34.87 12.24
N SER A 35 27.24 -35.59 11.30
CA SER A 35 25.89 -36.16 11.43
C SER A 35 24.81 -35.15 11.03
N GLU A 36 24.02 -35.52 10.02
CA GLU A 36 22.64 -35.11 9.76
C GLU A 36 22.09 -34.05 10.73
N ARG A 37 22.31 -32.77 10.42
CA ARG A 37 21.44 -31.69 10.90
C ARG A 37 20.54 -31.31 9.74
N ALA A 38 19.23 -31.41 9.96
CA ALA A 38 18.24 -30.79 9.09
C ALA A 38 18.63 -29.32 8.85
N ALA A 39 18.55 -28.86 7.59
CA ALA A 39 18.82 -27.48 7.22
C ALA A 39 18.00 -26.53 8.12
N THR A 40 18.67 -25.91 9.09
CA THR A 40 18.06 -24.90 9.95
C THR A 40 17.90 -23.63 9.13
N HIS A 41 16.65 -23.38 8.75
CA HIS A 41 16.19 -22.14 8.12
C HIS A 41 16.43 -21.00 9.11
N GLY A 42 17.15 -19.94 8.70
CA GLY A 42 17.56 -18.88 9.61
C GLY A 42 18.01 -17.62 8.88
N TRP A 43 17.89 -16.49 9.57
CA TRP A 43 18.37 -15.18 9.15
C TRP A 43 19.84 -15.11 9.54
N PHE A 44 20.73 -14.82 8.58
CA PHE A 44 22.17 -14.78 8.84
C PHE A 44 22.78 -13.47 8.31
N PRO A 45 23.50 -12.71 9.14
CA PRO A 45 24.33 -11.62 8.66
C PRO A 45 25.50 -12.21 7.86
N LEU A 46 25.61 -11.87 6.57
CA LEU A 46 26.70 -12.38 5.72
C LEU A 46 28.10 -11.91 6.18
N ALA A 47 28.16 -10.92 7.07
CA ALA A 47 29.38 -10.49 7.74
C ALA A 47 30.00 -11.58 8.65
N ALA A 48 29.18 -12.44 9.25
CA ALA A 48 29.67 -13.47 10.18
C ALA A 48 30.51 -14.55 9.49
N THR A 49 30.18 -14.91 8.24
CA THR A 49 30.91 -15.90 7.44
C THR A 49 32.28 -15.37 6.99
N LEU A 50 32.37 -14.05 6.74
CA LEU A 50 33.61 -13.36 6.36
C LEU A 50 34.57 -13.15 7.54
N ALA A 51 34.05 -12.89 8.74
CA ALA A 51 34.86 -12.69 9.94
C ALA A 51 35.59 -13.97 10.38
N THR A 52 34.96 -15.14 10.26
CA THR A 52 35.58 -16.42 10.63
C THR A 52 36.80 -16.80 9.78
N ARG A 53 36.93 -16.29 8.54
CA ARG A 53 38.14 -16.52 7.71
C ARG A 53 39.32 -15.61 8.03
N ARG A 54 39.12 -14.50 8.75
CA ARG A 54 40.21 -13.58 9.15
C ARG A 54 41.05 -14.08 10.34
N SER A 55 40.66 -15.17 11.00
CA SER A 55 41.33 -15.67 12.22
C SER A 55 42.33 -16.83 12.00
N ARG A 56 43.13 -16.80 10.93
CA ARG A 56 44.32 -17.69 10.81
C ARG A 56 45.61 -16.87 10.66
N THR A 57 46.18 -16.57 11.83
CA THR A 57 47.59 -16.25 12.15
C THR A 57 48.50 -15.71 11.04
N GLN A 58 48.79 -14.40 11.06
CA GLN A 58 50.01 -13.85 10.48
C GLN A 58 51.15 -13.87 11.52
N ARG A 59 52.32 -14.40 11.14
CA ARG A 59 53.58 -14.24 11.90
C ARG A 59 54.17 -12.84 11.67
N PRO A 60 54.83 -12.22 12.66
CA PRO A 60 55.33 -10.85 12.52
C PRO A 60 56.70 -10.83 11.83
N TYR A 61 56.87 -9.91 10.88
CA TYR A 61 58.20 -9.47 10.43
C TYR A 61 58.49 -8.09 11.01
N THR A 62 59.58 -8.01 11.75
CA THR A 62 60.15 -6.81 12.39
C THR A 62 60.85 -5.95 11.32
N VAL A 63 60.55 -4.65 11.26
CA VAL A 63 61.34 -3.67 10.48
C VAL A 63 62.08 -2.75 11.45
N THR A 64 63.40 -2.75 11.32
CA THR A 64 64.37 -1.98 12.12
C THR A 64 64.42 -0.51 11.66
N ILE A 65 64.27 0.43 12.59
CA ILE A 65 64.49 1.87 12.37
C ILE A 65 65.95 2.22 12.66
N ALA A 66 66.59 2.97 11.75
CA ALA A 66 67.83 3.70 12.03
C ALA A 66 67.62 5.19 11.72
N ALA A 67 67.77 6.02 12.75
CA ALA A 67 67.75 7.48 12.69
C ALA A 67 69.17 8.04 12.53
N LEU A 68 69.33 9.23 11.95
CA LEU A 68 70.36 10.23 12.33
C LEU A 68 70.08 11.62 11.73
N SER A 69 70.25 12.64 12.57
CA SER A 69 70.01 14.08 12.38
C SER A 69 71.29 14.89 12.17
N THR A 70 71.27 16.06 11.49
CA THR A 70 71.88 17.38 11.86
C THR A 70 71.86 18.38 10.65
N ILE A 71 71.22 19.56 10.69
CA ILE A 71 71.56 20.94 11.16
C ILE A 71 72.24 21.93 10.13
N ASN A 72 71.50 23.04 9.85
CA ASN A 72 71.82 24.48 9.51
C ASN A 72 72.74 24.95 8.35
N ARG A 73 72.23 25.91 7.51
CA ARG A 73 72.62 27.37 7.43
C ARG A 73 71.92 28.16 6.27
N ILE A 74 72.05 29.49 6.32
CA ILE A 74 71.18 30.62 5.86
C ILE A 74 71.68 31.30 4.54
N VAL A 75 70.81 32.15 3.93
CA VAL A 75 71.03 33.31 2.99
C VAL A 75 70.96 32.94 1.50
N GLY A 76 70.28 33.60 0.55
CA GLY A 76 69.58 34.89 0.41
C GLY A 76 69.85 35.46 -1.00
N ILE A 77 68.90 36.22 -1.57
CA ILE A 77 68.99 37.16 -2.72
C ILE A 77 68.43 36.71 -4.11
N GLU A 78 67.69 37.68 -4.66
CA GLU A 78 66.91 37.85 -5.90
C GLU A 78 67.67 37.67 -7.23
N SER A 79 66.95 37.29 -8.30
CA SER A 79 66.82 38.08 -9.56
C SER A 79 66.14 37.28 -10.70
N ASN A 80 65.10 37.86 -11.30
CA ASN A 80 64.50 37.56 -12.62
C ASN A 80 65.30 38.32 -13.72
N PRO A 81 64.99 38.34 -15.05
CA PRO A 81 64.29 37.43 -15.97
C PRO A 81 65.03 37.22 -17.34
N GLU A 82 64.36 36.56 -18.30
CA GLU A 82 64.38 36.77 -19.77
C GLU A 82 64.94 35.68 -20.72
N PHE A 83 64.12 35.42 -21.76
CA PHE A 83 64.38 35.10 -23.19
C PHE A 83 63.77 33.79 -23.78
N LYS A 84 62.75 33.99 -24.63
CA LYS A 84 62.18 33.08 -25.68
C LYS A 84 63.15 33.02 -26.91
N PRO A 85 62.91 32.31 -28.06
CA PRO A 85 61.81 31.43 -28.51
C PRO A 85 62.22 30.10 -29.25
N ASN A 86 61.22 29.25 -29.54
CA ASN A 86 61.04 28.18 -30.56
C ASN A 86 62.01 28.12 -31.79
N PRO A 87 62.26 26.96 -32.46
CA PRO A 87 61.19 26.22 -33.19
C PRO A 87 61.32 24.67 -33.34
N SER A 88 60.19 24.06 -33.69
CA SER A 88 60.01 22.68 -34.15
C SER A 88 60.77 22.36 -35.45
N PRO A 89 61.13 21.09 -35.68
CA PRO A 89 60.56 20.43 -36.86
C PRO A 89 60.21 18.94 -36.65
N SER A 90 59.17 18.51 -37.34
CA SER A 90 58.72 17.13 -37.56
C SER A 90 59.53 16.43 -38.65
N LEU A 91 59.90 15.14 -38.47
CA LEU A 91 59.48 14.02 -39.34
C LEU A 91 60.12 12.67 -38.91
N SER A 92 59.23 11.70 -38.66
CA SER A 92 59.29 10.25 -38.91
C SER A 92 60.64 9.49 -39.01
N SER A 93 60.82 8.49 -38.13
CA SER A 93 61.16 7.11 -38.51
C SER A 93 61.04 6.15 -37.30
N SER A 94 60.12 5.18 -37.39
CA SER A 94 60.15 3.91 -36.63
C SER A 94 61.05 2.90 -37.37
N PRO A 95 61.42 1.71 -36.84
CA PRO A 95 60.96 1.03 -35.61
C PRO A 95 62.05 0.29 -34.77
N ALA A 96 61.71 -0.07 -33.52
CA ALA A 96 62.03 -1.37 -32.88
C ALA A 96 61.30 -1.48 -31.52
N GLU A 97 60.41 -2.48 -31.40
CA GLU A 97 59.57 -2.80 -30.23
C GLU A 97 60.37 -3.45 -29.08
N PRO A 98 59.87 -3.26 -27.83
CA PRO A 98 59.64 -4.42 -26.97
C PRO A 98 58.19 -4.46 -26.41
N GLU A 99 57.80 -5.68 -26.05
CA GLU A 99 56.48 -6.26 -25.79
C GLU A 99 55.44 -5.44 -24.99
N PRO A 100 54.13 -5.64 -25.26
CA PRO A 100 53.07 -5.03 -24.46
C PRO A 100 52.85 -5.81 -23.16
N THR A 101 53.25 -5.23 -22.03
CA THR A 101 52.63 -5.55 -20.75
C THR A 101 51.14 -5.23 -20.86
N SER A 102 50.30 -6.25 -20.90
CA SER A 102 48.84 -6.14 -20.80
C SER A 102 48.47 -5.65 -19.40
N THR A 103 48.57 -4.34 -19.18
CA THR A 103 47.83 -3.67 -18.11
C THR A 103 46.41 -3.46 -18.63
N ARG A 104 45.55 -4.43 -18.39
CA ARG A 104 44.11 -4.24 -18.51
C ARG A 104 43.72 -3.14 -17.52
N GLU A 105 43.20 -2.01 -18.03
CA GLU A 105 42.56 -1.00 -17.19
C GLU A 105 41.43 -1.67 -16.38
N PRO A 106 41.33 -1.39 -15.06
CA PRO A 106 40.26 -1.93 -14.25
C PRO A 106 38.92 -1.39 -14.78
N THR A 107 38.10 -2.29 -15.30
CA THR A 107 36.69 -1.99 -15.60
C THR A 107 35.94 -1.84 -14.28
N VAL A 108 34.89 -1.00 -14.26
CA VAL A 108 33.95 -0.67 -13.15
C VAL A 108 33.32 -1.91 -12.44
N ARG A 109 33.70 -3.14 -12.81
CA ARG A 109 33.25 -4.40 -12.24
C ARG A 109 34.20 -5.03 -11.21
N ASP A 110 35.39 -4.48 -11.01
CA ASP A 110 36.39 -5.08 -10.13
C ASP A 110 36.62 -4.18 -8.91
N CYS A 111 36.07 -4.61 -7.77
CA CYS A 111 36.09 -4.02 -6.42
C CYS A 111 34.96 -3.03 -6.09
N PHE A 112 33.96 -3.50 -5.34
CA PHE A 112 33.15 -2.65 -4.48
C PHE A 112 33.27 -3.16 -3.04
N GLU A 113 33.71 -2.29 -2.14
CA GLU A 113 33.28 -2.39 -0.73
C GLU A 113 31.83 -1.93 -0.71
N LEU A 114 30.92 -2.80 -0.25
CA LEU A 114 29.57 -2.35 0.11
C LEU A 114 29.74 -1.25 1.18
N PRO A 115 29.00 -0.14 1.09
CA PRO A 115 28.91 0.80 2.21
C PRO A 115 28.63 0.01 3.50
N SER A 116 29.22 0.45 4.61
CA SER A 116 29.05 -0.12 5.96
C SER A 116 27.59 -0.23 6.46
N ASP A 117 26.66 0.25 5.65
CA ASP A 117 25.28 0.59 5.92
C ASP A 117 24.30 -0.37 5.20
N GLU A 118 24.80 -1.34 4.43
CA GLU A 118 23.98 -2.38 3.78
C GLU A 118 24.14 -3.75 4.45
N LEU A 119 23.12 -4.19 5.20
CA LEU A 119 23.04 -5.53 5.75
C LEU A 119 22.49 -6.54 4.76
N ILE A 120 23.27 -7.60 4.54
CA ILE A 120 23.01 -8.68 3.60
C ILE A 120 22.12 -9.74 4.27
N TRP A 121 21.02 -10.12 3.62
CA TRP A 121 20.13 -11.20 4.07
C TRP A 121 19.98 -12.28 2.98
N GLN A 122 19.66 -13.50 3.40
CA GLN A 122 19.28 -14.60 2.51
C GLN A 122 17.95 -15.16 3.03
N THR A 123 16.94 -15.24 2.18
CA THR A 123 15.73 -16.01 2.49
C THR A 123 15.54 -17.07 1.40
N THR A 124 15.35 -18.32 1.83
CA THR A 124 15.21 -19.48 0.94
C THR A 124 13.81 -20.04 1.12
N GLN A 125 13.03 -19.93 0.04
CA GLN A 125 11.65 -20.37 -0.19
C GLN A 125 10.52 -19.36 0.12
N LEU A 126 9.71 -19.13 -0.93
CA LEU A 126 8.38 -18.54 -0.84
C LEU A 126 7.52 -19.38 0.13
N PRO A 127 6.68 -18.76 0.98
CA PRO A 127 5.66 -19.51 1.70
C PRO A 127 4.84 -20.31 0.69
N PRO A 128 4.53 -21.60 0.94
CA PRO A 128 3.68 -22.37 0.05
C PRO A 128 2.37 -21.63 -0.21
N GLU A 129 1.86 -21.70 -1.45
CA GLU A 129 0.56 -21.17 -1.87
C GLU A 129 -0.56 -21.80 -1.03
N ARG A 130 -0.79 -21.26 0.16
CA ARG A 130 -1.94 -21.53 1.00
C ARG A 130 -2.38 -20.23 1.65
N SER A 131 -2.82 -19.30 0.82
CA SER A 131 -3.93 -18.45 1.22
C SER A 131 -5.18 -19.18 0.76
N GLU A 132 -5.57 -20.23 1.50
CA GLU A 132 -7.01 -20.39 1.66
C GLU A 132 -7.52 -19.03 2.15
N LEU A 133 -8.70 -18.63 1.70
CA LEU A 133 -9.41 -17.59 2.42
C LEU A 133 -9.24 -17.89 3.91
N CYS A 134 -8.59 -17.01 4.67
CA CYS A 134 -9.29 -16.56 5.85
C CYS A 134 -10.62 -16.11 5.26
N PRO A 135 -11.73 -16.86 5.44
CA PRO A 135 -12.99 -16.18 5.28
C PRO A 135 -12.80 -14.91 6.11
N PHE A 136 -13.26 -13.76 5.60
CA PHE A 136 -13.89 -12.87 6.55
C PHE A 136 -14.96 -13.76 7.17
N ASP A 137 -14.59 -14.47 8.24
CA ASP A 137 -15.52 -15.07 9.15
C ASP A 137 -16.27 -13.83 9.59
N PRO A 138 -17.53 -13.63 9.13
CA PRO A 138 -18.27 -12.45 9.50
C PRO A 138 -18.37 -12.52 11.01
N ASP A 139 -17.42 -11.82 11.64
CA ASP A 139 -16.85 -12.23 12.90
C ASP A 139 -18.04 -12.53 13.80
N ILE A 140 -18.15 -13.78 14.27
CA ILE A 140 -19.24 -14.22 15.16
C ILE A 140 -19.04 -13.55 16.54
N ARG A 141 -18.46 -12.35 16.57
CA ARG A 141 -18.42 -11.44 17.69
C ARG A 141 -19.80 -10.85 17.94
N TRP A 142 -20.56 -10.56 16.88
CA TRP A 142 -21.86 -9.91 17.03
C TRP A 142 -23.01 -10.92 17.10
N SER A 143 -23.73 -10.86 18.22
CA SER A 143 -25.02 -11.53 18.41
C SER A 143 -26.04 -11.02 17.40
N ASN A 144 -27.11 -11.80 17.19
CA ASN A 144 -28.17 -11.38 16.28
C ASN A 144 -28.87 -10.13 16.81
N GLU A 145 -29.02 -10.02 18.13
CA GLU A 145 -29.59 -8.87 18.83
C GLU A 145 -28.72 -7.61 18.62
N CYS A 146 -27.40 -7.76 18.76
CA CYS A 146 -26.46 -6.66 18.49
C CYS A 146 -26.56 -6.16 17.05
N LEU A 147 -26.62 -7.07 16.06
CA LEU A 147 -26.76 -6.66 14.66
C LEU A 147 -28.09 -5.96 14.36
N GLU A 148 -29.18 -6.40 15.01
CA GLU A 148 -30.49 -5.74 14.92
C GLU A 148 -30.39 -4.31 15.47
N ASP A 149 -29.88 -4.14 16.69
CA ASP A 149 -29.78 -2.82 17.31
C ASP A 149 -28.82 -1.89 16.53
N MET A 150 -27.72 -2.43 15.97
CA MET A 150 -26.74 -1.66 15.19
C MET A 150 -27.27 -1.22 13.83
N LEU A 151 -27.88 -2.12 13.06
CA LEU A 151 -28.22 -1.87 11.65
C LEU A 151 -29.70 -1.54 11.46
N ALA A 152 -30.60 -2.27 12.13
CA ALA A 152 -32.03 -2.04 11.97
C ALA A 152 -32.45 -0.77 12.71
N ASP A 153 -32.00 -0.60 13.95
CA ASP A 153 -32.34 0.56 14.79
C ASP A 153 -31.34 1.72 14.64
N GLY A 154 -30.08 1.43 14.31
CA GLY A 154 -29.03 2.44 14.13
C GLY A 154 -28.41 2.94 15.44
N GLN A 155 -28.34 2.08 16.47
CA GLN A 155 -27.68 2.42 17.72
C GLN A 155 -26.15 2.42 17.55
N ALA A 156 -25.50 3.53 17.90
CA ALA A 156 -24.05 3.68 17.75
C ALA A 156 -23.24 2.82 18.75
N GLN A 157 -23.77 2.60 19.96
CA GLN A 157 -23.19 1.76 21.00
C GLN A 157 -24.34 0.99 21.69
N PRO A 158 -24.84 -0.09 21.07
CA PRO A 158 -25.95 -0.84 21.64
C PRO A 158 -25.46 -1.69 22.82
N SER A 159 -26.19 -1.64 23.94
CA SER A 159 -25.88 -2.46 25.12
C SER A 159 -25.88 -3.97 24.86
N SER A 160 -26.56 -4.42 23.79
CA SER A 160 -26.56 -5.82 23.33
C SER A 160 -25.21 -6.27 22.76
N CYS A 161 -24.29 -5.35 22.49
CA CYS A 161 -22.94 -5.60 21.96
C CYS A 161 -21.85 -5.67 23.06
N ASP A 162 -22.18 -5.30 24.31
CA ASP A 162 -21.22 -5.09 25.41
C ASP A 162 -20.53 -6.35 25.94
N GLN A 163 -20.91 -7.55 25.49
CA GLN A 163 -20.33 -8.79 26.01
C GLN A 163 -19.00 -9.19 25.33
N HIS A 164 -18.57 -8.55 24.23
CA HIS A 164 -17.47 -9.06 23.39
C HIS A 164 -16.50 -8.01 22.77
N SER A 165 -16.62 -6.72 23.07
CA SER A 165 -15.73 -5.67 22.51
C SER A 165 -14.37 -5.60 23.24
N GLY A 166 -13.53 -6.62 23.03
CA GLY A 166 -12.10 -6.50 23.36
C GLY A 166 -11.48 -5.31 22.63
N ALA A 167 -10.46 -4.69 23.23
CA ALA A 167 -9.74 -3.57 22.63
C ALA A 167 -9.32 -3.89 21.20
N GLN A 168 -9.66 -3.00 20.25
CA GLN A 168 -9.36 -3.22 18.85
C GLN A 168 -7.86 -3.05 18.60
N LYS A 169 -7.18 -4.11 18.17
CA LYS A 169 -5.83 -4.02 17.61
C LYS A 169 -5.92 -3.51 16.18
N ILE A 170 -5.19 -2.44 15.88
CA ILE A 170 -4.96 -1.94 14.52
C ILE A 170 -3.46 -1.83 14.34
N ASP A 171 -2.94 -2.54 13.34
CA ASP A 171 -1.52 -2.51 13.00
C ASP A 171 -1.23 -1.42 11.97
N LEU A 172 -0.01 -0.86 12.02
CA LEU A 172 0.48 0.13 11.06
C LEU A 172 1.46 -0.55 10.10
N VAL A 173 1.29 -0.32 8.80
CA VAL A 173 2.09 -0.93 7.73
C VAL A 173 2.71 0.16 6.86
N TRP A 174 4.03 0.17 6.75
CA TRP A 174 4.78 1.03 5.86
C TRP A 174 5.30 0.27 4.65
N THR A 175 5.33 0.93 3.50
CA THR A 175 6.19 0.54 2.38
C THR A 175 7.36 1.51 2.36
N TRP A 176 8.56 1.01 2.04
CA TRP A 176 9.75 1.86 1.97
C TRP A 176 10.79 1.27 1.04
N VAL A 177 11.56 2.17 0.44
CA VAL A 177 12.72 1.83 -0.35
C VAL A 177 13.82 2.84 -0.06
N ASN A 178 15.03 2.37 0.23
CA ASN A 178 16.19 3.26 0.22
C ASN A 178 16.59 3.51 -1.23
N GLY A 179 16.09 4.59 -1.80
CA GLY A 179 16.40 4.96 -3.18
C GLY A 179 17.87 5.31 -3.42
N SER A 180 18.60 5.73 -2.38
CA SER A 180 20.03 6.06 -2.47
C SER A 180 20.94 4.82 -2.53
N SER A 181 20.39 3.61 -2.43
CA SER A 181 21.15 2.36 -2.51
C SER A 181 21.70 2.12 -3.92
N ALA A 182 23.03 1.97 -4.00
CA ALA A 182 23.70 1.63 -5.25
C ALA A 182 23.26 0.26 -5.79
N LEU A 183 23.03 -0.72 -4.91
CA LEU A 183 22.53 -2.04 -5.30
C LEU A 183 21.11 -1.96 -5.86
N LEU A 184 20.24 -1.12 -5.28
CA LEU A 184 18.90 -0.90 -5.80
C LEU A 184 18.95 -0.27 -7.20
N GLU A 185 19.76 0.77 -7.39
CA GLU A 185 19.90 1.44 -8.69
C GLU A 185 20.46 0.51 -9.79
N LEU A 186 21.46 -0.29 -9.45
CA LEU A 186 21.98 -1.32 -10.35
C LEU A 186 20.90 -2.36 -10.69
N THR A 187 20.18 -2.86 -9.67
CA THR A 187 19.08 -3.81 -9.86
C THR A 187 17.96 -3.21 -10.73
N ARG A 188 17.65 -1.92 -10.55
CA ARG A 188 16.68 -1.19 -11.35
C ARG A 188 17.10 -1.12 -12.82
N ARG A 189 18.36 -0.74 -13.08
CA ARG A 189 18.93 -0.69 -14.44
C ARG A 189 18.91 -2.06 -15.12
N ASP A 190 19.35 -3.11 -14.42
CA ASP A 190 19.35 -4.47 -14.95
C ASP A 190 17.94 -4.98 -15.19
N ARG A 191 16.99 -4.69 -14.28
CA ARG A 191 15.59 -5.05 -14.46
C ARG A 191 14.97 -4.30 -15.64
N ASN A 192 15.29 -3.03 -15.81
CA ASN A 192 14.87 -2.22 -16.95
C ASN A 192 15.38 -2.84 -18.26
N ALA A 193 16.67 -3.20 -18.33
CA ALA A 193 17.26 -3.85 -19.50
C ALA A 193 16.68 -5.25 -19.78
N GLN A 194 16.28 -6.01 -18.76
CA GLN A 194 15.61 -7.30 -18.94
C GLN A 194 14.21 -7.17 -19.53
N VAL A 195 13.45 -6.17 -19.06
CA VAL A 195 12.04 -5.98 -19.44
C VAL A 195 11.92 -5.31 -20.80
N PHE A 196 12.76 -4.30 -21.08
CA PHE A 196 12.65 -3.47 -22.29
C PHE A 196 13.75 -3.76 -23.33
N GLY A 197 14.68 -4.65 -23.02
CA GLY A 197 15.89 -4.88 -23.82
C GLY A 197 17.03 -3.95 -23.39
N ALA A 198 18.27 -4.35 -23.69
CA ALA A 198 19.42 -3.47 -23.48
C ALA A 198 19.25 -2.21 -24.34
N PRO A 199 19.58 -1.01 -23.82
CA PRO A 199 19.63 0.18 -24.66
C PRO A 199 20.52 -0.14 -25.87
N GLN A 200 19.99 0.08 -27.08
CA GLN A 200 20.87 0.12 -28.25
C GLN A 200 21.87 1.24 -28.00
N ALA A 201 23.14 1.03 -28.37
CA ALA A 201 24.11 2.11 -28.37
C ALA A 201 23.61 3.17 -29.36
N GLU A 202 22.85 4.14 -28.86
CA GLU A 202 22.52 5.37 -29.57
C GLU A 202 23.87 6.03 -29.94
N PRO A 203 24.00 6.57 -31.16
CA PRO A 203 25.17 7.37 -31.50
C PRO A 203 25.29 8.52 -30.48
N GLU A 204 26.53 8.93 -30.16
CA GLU A 204 26.93 9.88 -29.10
C GLU A 204 26.34 11.31 -29.19
N SER A 205 25.17 11.52 -29.83
CA SER A 205 24.62 12.83 -30.19
C SER A 205 23.33 13.23 -29.48
N GLU A 206 22.69 12.39 -28.68
CA GLU A 206 21.51 12.79 -27.89
C GLU A 206 21.84 12.57 -26.39
N PRO A 207 22.04 13.63 -25.60
CA PRO A 207 22.17 13.47 -24.16
C PRO A 207 20.88 12.83 -23.64
N GLU A 208 20.98 11.82 -22.77
CA GLU A 208 19.84 11.39 -21.95
C GLU A 208 19.16 12.65 -21.44
N SER A 209 17.89 12.87 -21.83
CA SER A 209 17.23 14.11 -21.45
C SER A 209 17.33 14.25 -19.93
N GLU A 210 17.90 15.35 -19.45
CA GLU A 210 18.10 15.64 -18.02
C GLU A 210 16.83 15.41 -17.19
N THR A 211 15.66 15.43 -17.84
CA THR A 211 14.35 15.10 -17.31
C THR A 211 14.21 13.66 -16.80
N ASN A 212 14.75 12.63 -17.46
CA ASN A 212 14.55 11.22 -17.06
C ASN A 212 15.53 10.79 -15.95
N ALA A 213 16.79 11.22 -16.04
CA ALA A 213 17.77 11.03 -14.98
C ALA A 213 17.42 11.87 -13.73
N GLY A 214 16.94 13.10 -13.92
CA GLY A 214 16.45 13.96 -12.86
C GLY A 214 15.17 13.44 -12.20
N LEU A 215 14.23 12.86 -12.96
CA LEU A 215 13.03 12.24 -12.38
C LEU A 215 13.36 10.97 -11.59
N ALA A 216 14.32 10.15 -12.04
CA ALA A 216 14.79 9.00 -11.28
C ALA A 216 15.56 9.43 -10.01
N ALA A 217 16.43 10.44 -10.10
CA ALA A 217 17.13 10.97 -8.92
C ALA A 217 16.18 11.62 -7.89
N LYS A 218 15.05 12.19 -8.35
CA LYS A 218 13.98 12.73 -7.48
C LYS A 218 13.18 11.62 -6.79
N LEU A 219 12.76 10.59 -7.52
CA LEU A 219 11.89 9.51 -7.01
C LEU A 219 12.60 8.51 -6.07
N PHE A 220 13.93 8.51 -6.06
CA PHE A 220 14.75 7.55 -5.31
C PHE A 220 15.74 8.26 -4.37
N ARG A 221 15.37 9.42 -3.83
CA ARG A 221 16.13 10.04 -2.75
C ARG A 221 15.49 9.68 -1.40
N ASP A 222 16.29 9.68 -0.33
CA ASP A 222 15.84 9.41 1.03
C ASP A 222 16.36 10.54 1.94
N HIS A 223 15.47 11.25 2.63
CA HIS A 223 15.78 12.26 3.65
C HIS A 223 15.40 11.78 5.06
N ASP A 224 15.51 10.48 5.33
CA ASP A 224 15.05 9.87 6.59
C ASP A 224 13.52 10.02 6.84
N GLU A 225 12.68 10.25 5.82
CA GLU A 225 11.22 10.46 5.98
C GLU A 225 10.60 9.32 6.80
N LEU A 226 10.93 8.07 6.46
CA LEU A 226 10.47 6.88 7.18
C LEU A 226 10.77 6.96 8.69
N ARG A 227 11.98 7.38 9.06
CA ARG A 227 12.40 7.47 10.46
C ARG A 227 11.50 8.44 11.22
N HIS A 228 11.21 9.58 10.60
CA HIS A 228 10.37 10.61 11.19
C HIS A 228 8.89 10.19 11.22
N SER A 229 8.42 9.49 10.18
CA SER A 229 7.07 8.93 10.10
C SER A 229 6.82 7.92 11.23
N ILE A 230 7.72 6.96 11.41
CA ILE A 230 7.65 5.97 12.48
C ILE A 230 7.73 6.62 13.87
N ARG A 231 8.60 7.62 14.06
CA ARG A 231 8.69 8.37 15.33
C ARG A 231 7.40 9.13 15.63
N ALA A 232 6.81 9.76 14.62
CA ALA A 232 5.52 10.43 14.74
C ALA A 232 4.44 9.43 15.17
N ALA A 233 4.39 8.25 14.53
CA ALA A 233 3.48 7.18 14.91
C ALA A 233 3.71 6.65 16.33
N LEU A 234 4.95 6.40 16.76
CA LEU A 234 5.25 5.99 18.14
C LEU A 234 4.77 7.02 19.17
N ARG A 235 4.92 8.32 18.85
CA ARG A 235 4.55 9.41 19.75
C ARG A 235 3.04 9.62 19.82
N HIS A 236 2.36 9.48 18.70
CA HIS A 236 1.00 9.98 18.53
C HIS A 236 -0.04 8.90 18.24
N PHE A 237 0.33 7.69 17.87
CA PHE A 237 -0.64 6.61 17.69
C PHE A 237 -0.89 5.85 18.99
N ASP A 238 -2.17 5.66 19.29
CA ASP A 238 -2.68 4.85 20.39
C ASP A 238 -2.07 5.24 21.76
N THR A 239 -2.02 6.55 22.08
CA THR A 239 -1.35 7.10 23.28
C THR A 239 -1.99 6.70 24.60
N GLU A 240 -3.31 6.49 24.61
CA GLU A 240 -4.07 6.22 25.84
C GLU A 240 -4.36 4.74 26.09
N SER A 241 -4.09 3.85 25.13
CA SER A 241 -4.46 2.44 25.18
C SER A 241 -3.34 1.54 25.72
N ASN A 242 -3.73 0.47 26.40
CA ASN A 242 -2.85 -0.66 26.72
C ASN A 242 -2.77 -1.70 25.58
N ALA A 243 -3.56 -1.53 24.51
CA ALA A 243 -3.55 -2.42 23.35
C ALA A 243 -2.28 -2.17 22.54
N LYS A 244 -1.67 -3.25 22.03
CA LYS A 244 -0.37 -3.22 21.37
C LYS A 244 -0.58 -3.15 19.86
N ALA A 245 -0.45 -1.96 19.27
CA ALA A 245 -0.26 -1.87 17.82
C ALA A 245 1.10 -2.46 17.45
N ASP A 246 1.15 -3.37 16.49
CA ASP A 246 2.41 -3.79 15.89
C ASP A 246 2.69 -2.95 14.64
N PHE A 247 3.96 -2.62 14.44
CA PHE A 247 4.42 -1.86 13.27
C PHE A 247 5.08 -2.84 12.29
N PHE A 248 4.76 -2.69 11.02
CA PHE A 248 5.30 -3.52 9.94
C PHE A 248 5.96 -2.62 8.91
N LEU A 249 7.20 -2.91 8.56
CA LEU A 249 7.93 -2.25 7.49
C LEU A 249 8.10 -3.24 6.35
N LEU A 250 7.57 -2.91 5.17
CA LEU A 250 7.74 -3.65 3.92
C LEU A 250 8.82 -2.97 3.08
N GLY A 251 10.03 -3.49 3.18
CA GLY A 251 11.19 -2.99 2.42
C GLY A 251 11.32 -3.65 1.04
N SER A 252 12.04 -2.97 0.14
CA SER A 252 12.53 -3.59 -1.09
C SER A 252 13.60 -4.65 -0.83
N ASP A 253 13.73 -5.61 -1.74
CA ASP A 253 14.77 -6.62 -1.69
C ASP A 253 15.32 -6.90 -3.09
N MET A 254 16.61 -7.25 -3.18
CA MET A 254 17.38 -7.34 -4.42
C MET A 254 18.01 -8.72 -4.60
N PRO A 255 17.96 -9.33 -5.79
CA PRO A 255 18.61 -10.61 -6.05
C PRO A 255 20.14 -10.48 -5.98
N VAL A 256 20.80 -11.46 -5.35
CA VAL A 256 22.27 -11.54 -5.24
C VAL A 256 22.78 -12.94 -5.58
N SER A 257 23.98 -13.03 -6.15
CA SER A 257 24.69 -14.30 -6.37
C SER A 257 25.69 -14.49 -5.25
N VAL A 258 25.62 -15.58 -4.51
CA VAL A 258 26.67 -15.93 -3.55
C VAL A 258 27.67 -16.87 -4.25
N HIS A 259 28.65 -16.32 -4.96
CA HIS A 259 29.77 -17.13 -5.46
C HIS A 259 30.81 -17.31 -4.35
N GLY A 260 31.11 -18.55 -3.94
CA GLY A 260 32.18 -18.81 -2.97
C GLY A 260 32.09 -20.04 -2.06
N SER A 261 31.03 -20.85 -2.14
CA SER A 261 30.88 -22.09 -1.34
C SER A 261 31.26 -23.37 -2.10
N GLY A 262 32.20 -23.33 -3.06
CA GLY A 262 32.85 -24.53 -3.60
C GLY A 262 31.97 -25.63 -4.20
N MET A 263 30.69 -25.37 -4.44
CA MET A 263 29.75 -26.24 -5.14
C MET A 263 28.98 -25.34 -6.10
N ASP A 264 29.53 -25.16 -7.30
CA ASP A 264 29.01 -24.24 -8.34
C ASP A 264 27.68 -24.71 -8.97
N ASP A 265 27.05 -25.77 -8.43
CA ASP A 265 25.79 -26.34 -8.92
C ASP A 265 24.72 -26.48 -7.81
N ASP A 266 24.82 -25.76 -6.68
CA ASP A 266 23.76 -25.80 -5.65
C ASP A 266 22.61 -24.84 -5.99
N PRO A 267 21.40 -25.32 -6.38
CA PRO A 267 20.24 -24.50 -6.72
C PRO A 267 19.79 -23.55 -5.60
N ILE A 268 20.26 -23.76 -4.36
CA ILE A 268 19.98 -22.90 -3.20
C ILE A 268 20.62 -21.50 -3.34
N THR A 269 21.71 -21.35 -4.09
CA THR A 269 22.46 -20.08 -4.24
C THR A 269 21.92 -19.16 -5.34
N SER A 270 21.15 -19.67 -6.31
CA SER A 270 20.55 -18.87 -7.40
C SER A 270 19.31 -18.06 -7.01
N GLU A 271 18.78 -18.26 -5.79
CA GLU A 271 17.59 -17.57 -5.27
C GLU A 271 17.87 -16.63 -4.08
N ALA A 272 19.15 -16.36 -3.78
CA ALA A 272 19.50 -15.47 -2.68
C ALA A 272 19.07 -14.02 -2.98
N ARG A 273 18.51 -13.33 -1.97
CA ARG A 273 18.05 -11.95 -2.09
C ARG A 273 18.34 -11.18 -0.81
N VAL A 274 18.89 -9.99 -0.96
CA VAL A 274 19.21 -9.05 0.11
C VAL A 274 18.05 -8.09 0.29
N GLY A 275 17.47 -8.08 1.49
CA GLY A 275 16.45 -7.10 1.87
C GLY A 275 17.06 -5.81 2.40
N GLN A 276 16.43 -4.67 2.11
CA GLN A 276 16.83 -3.39 2.69
C GLN A 276 16.43 -3.33 4.18
N LEU A 277 17.30 -2.71 4.99
CA LEU A 277 17.05 -2.40 6.40
C LEU A 277 17.40 -0.93 6.63
N PRO A 278 16.53 -0.13 7.27
CA PRO A 278 16.87 1.25 7.61
C PRO A 278 18.12 1.34 8.48
N SER A 279 19.02 2.28 8.15
CA SER A 279 20.34 2.43 8.79
C SER A 279 20.30 2.78 10.27
N TRP A 280 19.18 3.34 10.74
CA TRP A 280 18.95 3.68 12.14
C TRP A 280 18.48 2.51 13.00
N LEU A 281 18.27 1.32 12.42
CA LEU A 281 18.02 0.06 13.14
C LEU A 281 19.32 -0.71 13.34
N ASP A 282 19.54 -1.20 14.56
CA ASP A 282 20.67 -2.08 14.86
C ASP A 282 20.28 -3.54 14.60
N PHE A 283 20.94 -4.18 13.64
CA PHE A 283 20.63 -5.55 13.27
C PHE A 283 20.90 -6.57 14.38
N GLU A 284 21.79 -6.26 15.33
CA GLU A 284 22.09 -7.14 16.47
C GLU A 284 20.88 -7.25 17.42
N ASP A 285 19.99 -6.24 17.41
CA ASP A 285 18.73 -6.25 18.17
C ASP A 285 17.59 -6.98 17.43
N MET A 286 17.82 -7.38 16.17
CA MET A 286 16.81 -8.02 15.34
C MET A 286 16.76 -9.53 15.58
N SER A 287 15.57 -10.05 15.85
CA SER A 287 15.39 -11.51 15.97
C SER A 287 15.57 -12.22 14.62
N PRO A 288 15.80 -13.55 14.62
CA PRO A 288 15.76 -14.41 13.43
C PRO A 288 14.37 -14.55 12.78
N LYS A 289 13.49 -13.58 12.95
CA LYS A 289 12.21 -13.48 12.24
C LYS A 289 12.00 -12.07 11.69
N GLY A 290 13.01 -11.19 11.76
CA GLY A 290 12.88 -9.78 11.38
C GLY A 290 12.14 -8.93 12.42
N GLU A 291 12.00 -9.43 13.66
CA GLU A 291 11.25 -8.74 14.71
C GLU A 291 12.20 -7.99 15.65
N PHE A 292 11.89 -6.71 15.88
CA PHE A 292 12.49 -5.86 16.90
C PHE A 292 11.47 -5.69 18.04
N THR A 293 11.80 -6.23 19.22
CA THR A 293 10.88 -6.26 20.37
C THR A 293 11.22 -5.23 21.45
N HIS A 294 12.42 -4.64 21.40
CA HIS A 294 12.92 -3.69 22.40
C HIS A 294 13.51 -2.41 21.79
N TRP A 295 13.13 -2.09 20.55
CA TRP A 295 13.63 -0.92 19.81
C TRP A 295 12.92 0.39 20.19
N SER A 296 11.63 0.32 20.56
CA SER A 296 10.86 1.50 20.94
C SER A 296 11.13 1.87 22.41
N ARG A 297 11.45 3.14 22.66
CA ARG A 297 11.65 3.71 24.01
C ARG A 297 10.42 4.46 24.51
N ASP A 298 9.27 4.23 23.89
CA ASP A 298 7.96 4.85 24.19
C ASP A 298 7.30 4.26 25.44
N GLY A 299 7.91 3.26 26.09
CA GLY A 299 7.38 2.57 27.28
C GLY A 299 6.22 1.62 26.96
N LYS A 300 5.65 1.72 25.75
CA LYS A 300 4.76 0.73 25.14
C LYS A 300 5.66 -0.31 24.49
N GLN A 301 5.42 -1.60 24.71
CA GLN A 301 6.26 -2.65 24.11
C GLN A 301 5.92 -2.86 22.62
N THR A 302 5.97 -1.78 21.83
CA THR A 302 5.63 -1.73 20.41
C THR A 302 6.64 -2.58 19.63
N ARG A 303 6.17 -3.57 18.89
CA ARG A 303 7.05 -4.42 18.06
C ARG A 303 7.12 -3.86 16.66
N LEU A 304 8.32 -3.83 16.10
CA LEU A 304 8.55 -3.55 14.69
C LEU A 304 8.93 -4.85 13.98
N GLN A 305 8.26 -5.14 12.89
CA GLN A 305 8.54 -6.28 12.03
C GLN A 305 9.04 -5.77 10.68
N VAL A 306 10.30 -6.04 10.37
CA VAL A 306 10.86 -5.77 9.05
C VAL A 306 10.63 -7.00 8.18
N ARG A 307 9.90 -6.79 7.10
CA ARG A 307 9.56 -7.76 6.06
C ARG A 307 9.93 -7.16 4.70
N HIS A 308 9.96 -7.99 3.68
CA HIS A 308 10.32 -7.55 2.34
C HIS A 308 9.21 -7.86 1.34
N HIS A 309 9.23 -7.20 0.18
CA HIS A 309 8.25 -7.43 -0.88
C HIS A 309 8.11 -8.92 -1.20
N ARG A 310 9.22 -9.67 -1.26
CA ARG A 310 9.18 -11.12 -1.47
C ARG A 310 8.34 -11.93 -0.47
N ASP A 311 8.11 -11.43 0.74
CA ASP A 311 7.37 -12.14 1.79
C ASP A 311 5.85 -12.13 1.53
N ILE A 312 5.36 -11.17 0.75
CA ILE A 312 3.92 -10.98 0.48
C ILE A 312 3.53 -11.22 -0.98
N PHE A 313 4.49 -11.18 -1.91
CA PHE A 313 4.19 -11.41 -3.32
C PHE A 313 3.80 -12.87 -3.60
N SER A 314 2.68 -13.04 -4.29
CA SER A 314 2.20 -14.34 -4.80
C SER A 314 3.06 -14.87 -5.94
N HIS A 315 3.49 -13.98 -6.83
CA HIS A 315 4.47 -14.24 -7.87
C HIS A 315 5.52 -13.15 -7.83
N TYR A 316 6.75 -13.49 -7.45
CA TYR A 316 7.82 -12.53 -7.30
C TYR A 316 8.97 -12.86 -8.23
N GLU A 317 9.01 -12.15 -9.36
CA GLU A 317 10.07 -12.29 -10.35
C GLU A 317 10.91 -11.00 -10.40
N GLY A 318 12.11 -11.07 -9.84
CA GLY A 318 12.98 -9.89 -9.71
C GLY A 318 12.43 -8.85 -8.75
N THR A 319 13.18 -7.76 -8.58
CA THR A 319 12.76 -6.64 -7.74
C THR A 319 11.69 -5.82 -8.46
N VAL A 320 10.69 -5.36 -7.70
CA VAL A 320 9.54 -4.60 -8.18
C VAL A 320 9.65 -3.15 -7.71
N PHE A 321 9.52 -2.22 -8.65
CA PHE A 321 9.58 -0.76 -8.48
C PHE A 321 8.21 -0.10 -8.74
N ASN A 322 7.16 -0.90 -8.84
CA ASN A 322 5.80 -0.46 -9.07
C ASN A 322 5.00 -0.54 -7.77
N SER A 323 4.72 0.60 -7.14
CA SER A 323 3.93 0.58 -5.90
C SER A 323 2.51 0.02 -6.10
N LEU A 324 1.91 0.14 -7.29
CA LEU A 324 0.59 -0.46 -7.57
C LEU A 324 0.69 -1.99 -7.53
N ALA A 325 1.81 -2.55 -8.00
CA ALA A 325 2.09 -3.97 -7.87
C ALA A 325 2.32 -4.38 -6.42
N ILE A 326 3.04 -3.59 -5.62
CA ILE A 326 3.27 -3.84 -4.19
C ILE A 326 1.96 -3.81 -3.40
N GLU A 327 1.17 -2.74 -3.56
CA GLU A 327 -0.14 -2.56 -2.90
C GLU A 327 -1.15 -3.64 -3.30
N SER A 328 -1.06 -4.16 -4.53
CA SER A 328 -1.89 -5.29 -4.97
C SER A 328 -1.67 -6.57 -4.15
N GLN A 329 -0.54 -6.67 -3.44
CA GLN A 329 -0.19 -7.80 -2.58
C GLN A 329 -0.61 -7.62 -1.12
N PHE A 330 -1.26 -6.51 -0.77
CA PHE A 330 -1.72 -6.28 0.61
C PHE A 330 -2.77 -7.31 1.08
N SER A 331 -3.42 -8.02 0.15
CA SER A 331 -4.28 -9.17 0.47
C SER A 331 -3.53 -10.37 1.08
N ASN A 332 -2.19 -10.35 1.09
CA ASN A 332 -1.33 -11.38 1.66
C ASN A 332 -0.64 -10.96 2.98
N LEU A 333 -0.96 -9.79 3.54
CA LEU A 333 -0.33 -9.30 4.78
C LEU A 333 -0.65 -10.17 6.00
N ASP A 334 -1.71 -10.97 5.95
CA ASP A 334 -2.05 -11.95 6.97
C ASP A 334 -0.98 -13.04 7.11
N LYS A 335 -0.25 -13.35 6.02
CA LYS A 335 0.87 -14.31 6.03
C LYS A 335 2.03 -13.87 6.93
N ILE A 336 2.20 -12.56 7.11
CA ILE A 336 3.23 -11.97 7.97
C ILE A 336 2.66 -11.52 9.33
N GLY A 337 1.38 -11.79 9.60
CA GLY A 337 0.76 -11.57 10.91
C GLY A 337 0.12 -10.20 11.12
N VAL A 338 -0.14 -9.44 10.05
CA VAL A 338 -0.90 -8.18 10.12
C VAL A 338 -2.38 -8.45 10.40
N SER A 339 -3.01 -7.61 11.23
CA SER A 339 -4.46 -7.66 11.49
C SER A 339 -5.31 -7.46 10.23
N ASP A 340 -6.52 -8.05 10.18
CA ASP A 340 -7.41 -7.91 9.01
C ASP A 340 -7.65 -6.44 8.64
N VAL A 341 -8.00 -5.62 9.63
CA VAL A 341 -8.07 -4.17 9.48
C VAL A 341 -6.74 -3.57 9.92
N PHE A 342 -6.08 -2.83 9.04
CA PHE A 342 -4.78 -2.20 9.27
C PHE A 342 -4.75 -0.81 8.63
N VAL A 343 -3.73 -0.02 8.97
CA VAL A 343 -3.50 1.30 8.38
C VAL A 343 -2.22 1.26 7.57
N TYR A 344 -2.34 1.49 6.26
CA TYR A 344 -1.23 1.69 5.35
C TYR A 344 -0.75 3.14 5.42
N VAL A 345 0.55 3.33 5.63
CA VAL A 345 1.21 4.62 5.79
C VAL A 345 2.40 4.67 4.82
N ASN A 346 2.44 5.64 3.92
CA ASN A 346 3.65 5.91 3.14
C ASN A 346 4.72 6.53 4.08
N ASP A 347 5.99 6.43 3.71
CA ASP A 347 7.11 7.03 4.45
C ASP A 347 7.03 8.56 4.57
N ASP A 348 6.41 9.24 3.61
CA ASP A 348 6.14 10.68 3.60
C ASP A 348 4.94 11.14 4.45
N VAL A 349 4.28 10.24 5.18
CA VAL A 349 3.10 10.54 6.02
C VAL A 349 3.47 10.57 7.51
N PHE A 350 3.04 11.61 8.23
CA PHE A 350 3.34 11.85 9.65
C PHE A 350 2.06 12.10 10.47
N PHE A 351 2.00 11.58 11.69
CA PHE A 351 0.95 11.93 12.66
C PHE A 351 1.39 13.11 13.52
N SER A 352 0.61 14.20 13.52
CA SER A 352 0.95 15.45 14.23
C SER A 352 0.10 15.67 15.48
N ARG A 353 -0.85 14.78 15.77
CA ARG A 353 -1.62 14.74 17.02
C ARG A 353 -1.87 13.32 17.45
N ASP A 354 -2.27 13.15 18.70
CA ASP A 354 -2.71 11.88 19.24
C ASP A 354 -3.95 11.34 18.49
N LEU A 355 -3.80 10.15 17.90
CA LEU A 355 -4.82 9.41 17.17
C LEU A 355 -5.03 8.06 17.84
N SER A 356 -6.27 7.62 17.90
CA SER A 356 -6.68 6.33 18.44
C SER A 356 -6.96 5.31 17.32
N PRO A 357 -7.04 4.01 17.62
CA PRO A 357 -7.55 3.03 16.65
C PRO A 357 -8.94 3.38 16.09
N ARG A 358 -9.80 4.03 16.89
CA ARG A 358 -11.15 4.45 16.46
C ARG A 358 -11.13 5.53 15.37
N ASP A 359 -10.01 6.24 15.21
CA ASP A 359 -9.79 7.18 14.11
C ASP A 359 -9.66 6.48 12.75
N PHE A 360 -9.42 5.18 12.74
CA PHE A 360 -9.23 4.40 11.52
C PHE A 360 -10.30 3.33 11.35
N HIS A 361 -10.81 2.75 12.43
CA HIS A 361 -11.91 1.81 12.36
C HIS A 361 -12.81 1.90 13.59
N MET A 362 -14.09 2.02 13.34
CA MET A 362 -15.13 2.07 14.36
C MET A 362 -15.85 0.72 14.31
N GLN A 363 -15.63 -0.18 15.26
CA GLN A 363 -16.18 -1.54 15.23
C GLN A 363 -17.69 -1.57 14.93
N GLU A 364 -18.41 -0.58 15.44
CA GLU A 364 -19.85 -0.47 15.33
C GLU A 364 -20.31 0.29 14.07
N GLN A 365 -19.41 0.83 13.24
CA GLN A 365 -19.72 1.64 12.04
C GLN A 365 -18.89 1.26 10.80
N GLY A 366 -17.83 0.47 10.95
CA GLY A 366 -16.94 -0.01 9.90
C GLY A 366 -15.63 0.77 9.77
N ILE A 367 -14.94 0.55 8.65
CA ILE A 367 -13.68 1.23 8.33
C ILE A 367 -13.90 2.73 8.11
N VAL A 368 -12.95 3.55 8.55
CA VAL A 368 -12.95 4.99 8.28
C VAL A 368 -12.14 5.24 7.02
N MET A 369 -12.82 5.68 5.95
CA MET A 369 -12.24 6.02 4.66
C MET A 369 -12.14 7.54 4.52
N ARG A 370 -11.00 8.03 4.01
CA ARG A 370 -10.76 9.45 3.74
C ARG A 370 -10.76 9.67 2.23
N MET A 371 -11.73 10.42 1.75
CA MET A 371 -11.94 10.66 0.32
C MET A 371 -12.09 12.16 0.05
N GLN A 372 -11.46 12.64 -1.00
CA GLN A 372 -11.55 14.02 -1.48
C GLN A 372 -12.68 14.09 -2.52
N ASN A 373 -13.88 14.45 -2.08
CA ASN A 373 -15.07 14.52 -2.93
C ASN A 373 -15.00 15.58 -4.03
N TYR A 374 -14.16 16.60 -3.87
CA TYR A 374 -13.90 17.63 -4.88
C TYR A 374 -12.93 17.18 -5.99
N ILE A 375 -12.37 15.97 -5.90
CA ILE A 375 -11.54 15.36 -6.95
C ILE A 375 -12.28 14.11 -7.45
N SER A 376 -12.83 14.18 -8.66
CA SER A 376 -13.58 13.08 -9.26
C SER A 376 -12.74 12.30 -10.27
N ILE A 377 -12.83 10.98 -10.20
CA ILE A 377 -12.22 10.07 -11.17
C ILE A 377 -13.28 9.65 -12.19
N SER A 378 -12.99 9.87 -13.47
CA SER A 378 -13.88 9.54 -14.59
C SER A 378 -14.04 8.03 -14.76
N PRO A 379 -15.23 7.53 -15.12
CA PRO A 379 -15.43 6.12 -15.49
C PRO A 379 -14.92 5.80 -16.90
N ASP A 380 -14.62 6.83 -17.70
CA ASP A 380 -14.09 6.71 -19.05
C ASP A 380 -12.56 6.86 -19.06
N PRO A 381 -11.81 5.77 -19.27
CA PRO A 381 -10.35 5.80 -19.30
C PRO A 381 -9.78 6.41 -20.60
N SER A 382 -10.63 6.76 -21.56
CA SER A 382 -10.21 7.44 -22.80
C SER A 382 -10.15 8.96 -22.67
N VAL A 383 -10.66 9.52 -21.57
CA VAL A 383 -10.63 10.96 -21.28
C VAL A 383 -9.52 11.22 -20.26
N PRO A 384 -8.34 11.73 -20.67
CA PRO A 384 -7.28 12.06 -19.72
C PRO A 384 -7.78 13.17 -18.79
N GLN A 385 -7.70 12.94 -17.48
CA GLN A 385 -8.05 13.96 -16.49
C GLN A 385 -6.83 14.73 -16.01
N HIS A 386 -5.68 14.07 -15.93
CA HIS A 386 -4.42 14.65 -15.46
C HIS A 386 -3.24 13.89 -16.06
N ASP A 387 -2.10 14.57 -16.09
CA ASP A 387 -0.82 13.97 -16.46
C ASP A 387 -0.31 13.11 -15.29
N GLY A 388 0.21 11.92 -15.60
CA GLY A 388 0.87 11.05 -14.63
C GLY A 388 0.31 9.62 -14.56
N LEU A 389 1.19 8.68 -14.26
CA LEU A 389 0.90 7.23 -14.32
C LEU A 389 -0.11 6.76 -13.26
N GLU A 390 -0.26 7.50 -12.16
CA GLU A 390 -1.29 7.21 -11.14
C GLU A 390 -2.70 7.50 -11.67
N TRP A 391 -2.89 8.62 -12.36
CA TRP A 391 -4.19 9.07 -12.86
C TRP A 391 -4.80 8.09 -13.86
N GLU A 392 -4.00 7.57 -14.78
CA GLU A 392 -4.47 6.54 -15.72
C GLU A 392 -4.90 5.26 -15.00
N SER A 393 -4.20 4.89 -13.93
CA SER A 393 -4.50 3.70 -13.13
C SER A 393 -5.78 3.90 -12.31
N LEU A 394 -6.02 5.11 -11.78
CA LEU A 394 -7.27 5.50 -11.14
C LEU A 394 -8.45 5.40 -12.11
N GLN A 395 -8.33 5.98 -13.31
CA GLN A 395 -9.37 5.96 -14.33
C GLN A 395 -9.69 4.56 -14.81
N TYR A 396 -8.66 3.74 -15.05
CA TYR A 396 -8.86 2.35 -15.43
C TYR A 396 -9.52 1.54 -14.31
N SER A 397 -9.15 1.78 -13.05
CA SER A 397 -9.80 1.16 -11.89
C SER A 397 -11.27 1.57 -11.80
N ASN A 398 -11.58 2.85 -12.05
CA ASN A 398 -12.96 3.32 -12.06
C ASN A 398 -13.76 2.78 -13.25
N HIS A 399 -13.12 2.53 -14.39
CA HIS A 399 -13.72 1.82 -15.52
C HIS A 399 -14.12 0.38 -15.14
N LEU A 400 -13.24 -0.35 -14.45
CA LEU A 400 -13.54 -1.71 -13.97
C LEU A 400 -14.73 -1.74 -13.00
N LEU A 401 -14.76 -0.82 -12.03
CA LEU A 401 -15.89 -0.68 -11.10
C LEU A 401 -17.17 -0.27 -11.82
N SER A 402 -17.09 0.62 -12.80
CA SER A 402 -18.22 1.10 -13.60
C SER A 402 -18.84 0.00 -14.46
N ASN A 403 -18.02 -0.90 -15.01
CA ASN A 403 -18.52 -2.07 -15.73
C ASN A 403 -19.31 -3.02 -14.82
N ARG A 404 -18.95 -3.10 -13.52
CA ARG A 404 -19.60 -3.99 -12.54
C ARG A 404 -20.82 -3.37 -11.83
N PHE A 405 -20.75 -2.08 -11.50
CA PHE A 405 -21.73 -1.41 -10.63
C PHE A 405 -22.51 -0.30 -11.33
N GLY A 406 -22.21 -0.05 -12.61
CA GLY A 406 -22.78 1.03 -13.40
C GLY A 406 -21.86 2.27 -13.43
N SER A 407 -21.91 2.98 -14.57
CA SER A 407 -21.03 4.10 -14.87
C SER A 407 -21.27 5.29 -13.95
N ARG A 408 -20.19 5.80 -13.33
CA ARG A 408 -20.21 7.01 -12.49
C ARG A 408 -18.81 7.52 -12.15
N HIS A 409 -18.76 8.80 -11.81
CA HIS A 409 -17.60 9.39 -11.18
C HIS A 409 -17.46 8.90 -9.73
N ARG A 410 -16.22 8.70 -9.28
CA ARG A 410 -15.92 8.30 -7.89
C ARG A 410 -14.87 9.22 -7.29
N PRO A 411 -14.97 9.56 -5.99
CA PRO A 411 -14.07 10.51 -5.35
C PRO A 411 -12.68 9.90 -5.15
N TYR A 412 -11.63 10.73 -5.21
CA TYR A 412 -10.26 10.28 -5.00
C TYR A 412 -10.02 9.87 -3.52
N PRO A 413 -9.50 8.66 -3.24
CA PRO A 413 -8.98 8.30 -1.91
C PRO A 413 -7.81 9.21 -1.56
N ALA A 414 -7.91 9.95 -0.46
CA ALA A 414 -6.93 10.98 -0.11
C ALA A 414 -5.52 10.38 -0.01
N HIS A 415 -4.51 11.12 -0.47
CA HIS A 415 -3.10 10.75 -0.35
C HIS A 415 -2.61 10.92 1.09
N LEU A 416 -3.08 10.03 1.97
CA LEU A 416 -2.84 10.00 3.42
C LEU A 416 -2.76 8.54 3.88
N ALA A 417 -2.58 8.34 5.19
CA ALA A 417 -2.77 7.05 5.82
C ALA A 417 -4.14 6.45 5.46
N LYS A 418 -4.13 5.25 4.87
CA LYS A 418 -5.31 4.54 4.34
C LYS A 418 -5.66 3.37 5.24
N THR A 419 -6.88 3.35 5.75
CA THR A 419 -7.42 2.16 6.42
C THR A 419 -7.83 1.15 5.36
N LEU A 420 -7.37 -0.10 5.48
CA LEU A 420 -7.67 -1.18 4.54
C LEU A 420 -8.09 -2.45 5.29
N SER A 421 -8.91 -3.29 4.65
CA SER A 421 -9.22 -4.64 5.13
C SER A 421 -8.63 -5.71 4.21
N ILE A 422 -7.81 -6.62 4.75
CA ILE A 422 -7.26 -7.78 4.03
C ILE A 422 -8.39 -8.60 3.39
N SER A 423 -9.47 -8.80 4.12
CA SER A 423 -10.64 -9.51 3.61
C SER A 423 -11.33 -8.83 2.43
N MET A 424 -11.46 -7.50 2.47
CA MET A 424 -12.02 -6.73 1.35
C MET A 424 -11.07 -6.74 0.15
N LEU A 425 -9.76 -6.61 0.39
CA LEU A 425 -8.72 -6.78 -0.63
C LEU A 425 -8.80 -8.17 -1.29
N LYS A 426 -9.01 -9.24 -0.51
CA LYS A 426 -9.21 -10.59 -1.05
C LYS A 426 -10.48 -10.71 -1.91
N GLU A 427 -11.57 -10.03 -1.57
CA GLU A 427 -12.77 -9.97 -2.43
C GLU A 427 -12.46 -9.28 -3.76
N VAL A 428 -11.80 -8.12 -3.74
CA VAL A 428 -11.37 -7.40 -4.96
C VAL A 428 -10.47 -8.27 -5.83
N SER A 429 -9.48 -8.94 -5.25
CA SER A 429 -8.58 -9.86 -5.97
C SER A 429 -9.32 -10.97 -6.72
N ARG A 430 -10.46 -11.43 -6.19
CA ARG A 430 -11.29 -12.48 -6.80
C ARG A 430 -12.22 -11.97 -7.88
N ALA A 431 -12.66 -10.72 -7.76
CA ALA A 431 -13.49 -10.09 -8.76
C ALA A 431 -12.68 -9.87 -10.06
N TRP A 432 -11.43 -9.41 -9.96
CA TRP A 432 -10.58 -9.08 -11.10
C TRP A 432 -9.24 -9.84 -11.13
N PRO A 433 -9.26 -11.19 -11.23
CA PRO A 433 -8.03 -11.98 -11.17
C PRO A 433 -7.12 -11.73 -12.38
N LYS A 434 -7.67 -11.39 -13.56
CA LYS A 434 -6.89 -11.07 -14.76
C LYS A 434 -6.13 -9.75 -14.61
N ASP A 435 -6.80 -8.71 -14.12
CA ASP A 435 -6.21 -7.38 -13.95
C ASP A 435 -5.22 -7.36 -12.80
N LEU A 436 -5.51 -8.08 -11.71
CA LEU A 436 -4.54 -8.35 -10.65
C LEU A 436 -3.29 -9.04 -11.21
N ASN A 437 -3.45 -10.16 -11.92
CA ASN A 437 -2.32 -10.89 -12.50
C ASN A 437 -1.45 -10.05 -13.44
N ARG A 438 -2.03 -9.01 -14.07
CA ARG A 438 -1.31 -8.07 -14.90
C ARG A 438 -0.44 -7.14 -14.06
N VAL A 439 -1.01 -6.46 -13.06
CA VAL A 439 -0.27 -5.50 -12.23
C VAL A 439 0.83 -6.20 -11.41
N VAL A 440 0.60 -7.41 -10.89
CA VAL A 440 1.62 -8.18 -10.15
C VAL A 440 2.89 -8.43 -10.97
N ARG A 441 2.75 -8.61 -12.29
CA ARG A 441 3.86 -8.94 -13.20
C ARG A 441 4.56 -7.72 -13.79
N ARG A 442 4.13 -6.51 -13.44
CA ARG A 442 4.67 -5.26 -14.01
C ARG A 442 5.65 -4.61 -13.03
N PRO A 443 6.96 -4.82 -13.17
CA PRO A 443 7.96 -4.29 -12.25
C PRO A 443 8.07 -2.77 -12.24
N PHE A 444 7.55 -2.06 -13.25
CA PHE A 444 7.55 -0.60 -13.33
C PHE A 444 6.13 -0.05 -13.52
N ARG A 445 5.85 1.15 -13.01
CA ARG A 445 4.60 1.87 -13.31
C ARG A 445 4.57 2.24 -14.80
N GLY A 446 3.37 2.35 -15.38
CA GLY A 446 3.21 2.87 -16.74
C GLY A 446 3.67 1.92 -17.86
N MET A 447 3.86 0.63 -17.56
CA MET A 447 4.33 -0.35 -18.55
C MET A 447 3.50 -0.43 -19.83
N LYS A 448 2.21 -0.05 -19.75
CA LYS A 448 1.33 0.13 -20.92
C LYS A 448 1.98 0.97 -22.03
N HIS A 449 2.67 2.06 -21.67
CA HIS A 449 3.27 2.99 -22.64
C HIS A 449 4.64 2.54 -23.14
N MET A 450 5.21 1.50 -22.52
CA MET A 450 6.59 1.07 -22.75
C MET A 450 6.68 -0.21 -23.60
N THR A 451 5.60 -0.98 -23.72
CA THR A 451 5.53 -2.15 -24.59
C THR A 451 5.05 -1.74 -26.00
N LYS A 452 5.96 -1.73 -26.98
CA LYS A 452 5.66 -1.43 -28.40
C LYS A 452 4.93 -2.57 -29.12
N ASN A 453 3.79 -3.01 -28.60
CA ASN A 453 2.90 -3.89 -29.35
C ASN A 453 1.89 -3.03 -30.12
N GLU A 454 2.19 -2.72 -31.37
CA GLU A 454 1.35 -1.90 -32.28
C GLU A 454 -0.05 -2.50 -32.53
N ASN A 455 -0.29 -3.76 -32.14
CA ASN A 455 -1.52 -4.49 -32.45
C ASN A 455 -2.49 -4.69 -31.27
N GLU A 456 -2.10 -4.42 -30.02
CA GLU A 456 -2.99 -4.48 -28.85
C GLU A 456 -2.60 -3.42 -27.81
N SER A 457 -3.45 -2.42 -27.60
CA SER A 457 -3.27 -1.46 -26.50
C SER A 457 -3.62 -2.16 -25.19
N GLU A 458 -2.60 -2.53 -24.41
CA GLU A 458 -2.82 -3.08 -23.07
C GLU A 458 -3.47 -2.03 -22.16
N PRO A 459 -4.34 -2.43 -21.22
CA PRO A 459 -4.87 -1.50 -20.25
C PRO A 459 -3.82 -1.04 -19.23
N ALA A 460 -4.15 0.06 -18.54
CA ALA A 460 -3.35 0.57 -17.41
C ALA A 460 -3.39 -0.41 -16.21
N ASP A 461 -2.63 -0.11 -15.17
CA ASP A 461 -2.60 -0.92 -13.95
C ASP A 461 -3.84 -0.68 -13.10
N MET A 462 -4.31 -1.74 -12.43
CA MET A 462 -5.38 -1.63 -11.44
C MET A 462 -4.78 -1.11 -10.12
N TYR A 463 -5.38 -0.07 -9.55
CA TYR A 463 -4.97 0.53 -8.28
C TYR A 463 -5.78 -0.07 -7.12
N MET A 464 -5.14 -0.93 -6.34
CA MET A 464 -5.80 -1.74 -5.31
C MET A 464 -6.53 -0.95 -4.22
N VAL A 465 -5.95 0.16 -3.73
CA VAL A 465 -6.59 0.99 -2.69
C VAL A 465 -7.88 1.61 -3.20
N PHE A 466 -7.85 2.18 -4.43
CA PHE A 466 -9.02 2.73 -5.08
C PHE A 466 -10.12 1.67 -5.25
N MET A 467 -9.73 0.49 -5.73
CA MET A 467 -10.65 -0.63 -5.90
C MET A 467 -11.31 -1.06 -4.59
N GLU A 468 -10.56 -1.19 -3.49
CA GLU A 468 -11.09 -1.66 -2.20
C GLU A 468 -12.07 -0.67 -1.56
N HIS A 469 -11.71 0.61 -1.50
CA HIS A 469 -12.56 1.62 -0.87
C HIS A 469 -13.91 1.71 -1.59
N HIS A 470 -13.88 1.74 -2.94
CA HIS A 470 -15.11 1.81 -3.72
C HIS A 470 -15.84 0.47 -3.80
N TRP A 471 -15.13 -0.67 -3.73
CA TRP A 471 -15.77 -1.98 -3.58
C TRP A 471 -16.68 -2.00 -2.35
N ILE A 472 -16.20 -1.54 -1.19
CA ILE A 472 -17.00 -1.51 0.04
C ILE A 472 -18.27 -0.66 -0.13
N VAL A 473 -18.13 0.54 -0.68
CA VAL A 473 -19.28 1.45 -0.89
C VAL A 473 -20.29 0.88 -1.90
N GLU A 474 -19.82 0.31 -3.01
CA GLU A 474 -20.70 -0.26 -4.05
C GLU A 474 -21.36 -1.57 -3.59
N ARG A 475 -20.65 -2.40 -2.83
CA ARG A 475 -21.19 -3.63 -2.25
C ARG A 475 -22.23 -3.35 -1.17
N TRP A 476 -22.05 -2.29 -0.39
CA TRP A 476 -23.08 -1.79 0.50
C TRP A 476 -24.35 -1.39 -0.25
N ARG A 477 -24.20 -0.60 -1.33
CA ARG A 477 -25.30 -0.18 -2.21
C ARG A 477 -26.04 -1.37 -2.83
N GLU A 478 -25.29 -2.32 -3.39
CA GLU A 478 -25.80 -3.54 -4.00
C GLU A 478 -26.60 -4.38 -2.97
N ALA A 479 -26.05 -4.55 -1.77
CA ALA A 479 -26.68 -5.29 -0.68
C ALA A 479 -28.00 -4.64 -0.20
N LEU A 480 -28.06 -3.31 -0.09
CA LEU A 480 -29.28 -2.59 0.29
C LEU A 480 -30.40 -2.81 -0.74
N LEU A 481 -30.10 -2.63 -2.04
CA LEU A 481 -31.06 -2.81 -3.11
C LEU A 481 -31.52 -4.28 -3.22
N TRP A 482 -30.58 -5.22 -3.13
CA TRP A 482 -30.90 -6.65 -3.18
C TRP A 482 -31.78 -7.06 -1.99
N SER A 483 -31.46 -6.57 -0.79
CA SER A 483 -32.26 -6.82 0.41
C SER A 483 -33.71 -6.40 0.22
N TRP A 484 -33.94 -5.18 -0.28
CA TRP A 484 -35.28 -4.63 -0.43
C TRP A 484 -36.07 -5.25 -1.60
N VAL A 485 -35.43 -5.51 -2.74
CA VAL A 485 -36.13 -6.06 -3.92
C VAL A 485 -36.34 -7.57 -3.77
N VAL A 486 -35.27 -8.30 -3.46
CA VAL A 486 -35.23 -9.76 -3.53
C VAL A 486 -35.49 -10.39 -2.17
N ALA A 487 -34.68 -10.06 -1.16
CA ALA A 487 -34.76 -10.75 0.14
C ALA A 487 -36.05 -10.46 0.91
N ARG A 488 -36.56 -9.24 0.81
CA ARG A 488 -37.86 -8.81 1.37
C ARG A 488 -39.05 -9.25 0.49
N GLY A 489 -38.79 -9.71 -0.74
CA GLY A 489 -39.80 -10.13 -1.72
C GLY A 489 -40.70 -11.29 -1.26
N GLU A 490 -40.23 -12.15 -0.34
CA GLU A 490 -41.03 -13.22 0.27
C GLU A 490 -42.35 -12.71 0.86
N ILE A 491 -42.33 -11.54 1.51
CA ILE A 491 -43.56 -10.94 2.08
C ILE A 491 -44.52 -10.48 0.97
N ARG A 492 -43.98 -9.90 -0.10
CA ARG A 492 -44.78 -9.30 -1.18
C ARG A 492 -45.49 -10.37 -2.00
N SER A 493 -44.78 -11.42 -2.37
CA SER A 493 -45.32 -12.46 -3.27
C SER A 493 -46.05 -13.59 -2.53
N ARG A 494 -45.71 -13.88 -1.26
CA ARG A 494 -46.22 -14.98 -0.41
C ARG A 494 -46.06 -16.41 -0.96
N LYS A 495 -45.88 -16.60 -2.28
CA LYS A 495 -45.75 -17.89 -2.97
C LYS A 495 -44.40 -18.07 -3.63
N ASP A 496 -43.94 -17.08 -4.40
CA ASP A 496 -42.67 -17.12 -5.12
C ASP A 496 -41.91 -15.81 -4.90
N ALA A 497 -40.89 -15.83 -4.04
CA ALA A 497 -40.08 -14.66 -3.72
C ALA A 497 -39.44 -13.98 -4.95
N ASN A 498 -39.28 -14.72 -6.06
CA ASN A 498 -38.71 -14.20 -7.28
C ASN A 498 -39.75 -13.62 -8.25
N ALA A 499 -41.06 -13.76 -7.99
CA ALA A 499 -42.10 -13.22 -8.87
C ALA A 499 -42.26 -11.69 -8.70
N TRP A 500 -42.15 -10.93 -9.81
CA TRP A 500 -42.37 -9.47 -9.83
C TRP A 500 -43.66 -9.10 -10.55
N THR A 501 -44.79 -9.48 -9.95
CA THR A 501 -46.12 -9.16 -10.50
C THR A 501 -46.46 -7.68 -10.34
N GLN A 502 -47.47 -7.19 -11.08
CA GLN A 502 -47.97 -5.81 -10.92
C GLN A 502 -48.35 -5.49 -9.46
N GLY A 503 -48.92 -6.44 -8.73
CA GLY A 503 -49.25 -6.25 -7.31
C GLY A 503 -48.01 -6.09 -6.44
N VAL A 504 -46.95 -6.87 -6.71
CA VAL A 504 -45.65 -6.76 -6.01
C VAL A 504 -44.99 -5.43 -6.31
N ALA A 505 -45.00 -5.00 -7.57
CA ALA A 505 -44.48 -3.69 -7.99
C ALA A 505 -45.20 -2.52 -7.31
N GLN A 506 -46.54 -2.57 -7.27
CA GLN A 506 -47.36 -1.54 -6.59
C GLN A 506 -47.13 -1.52 -5.07
N GLN A 507 -46.95 -2.69 -4.45
CA GLN A 507 -46.58 -2.76 -3.05
C GLN A 507 -45.18 -2.15 -2.82
N ALA A 508 -44.20 -2.48 -3.65
CA ALA A 508 -42.86 -1.88 -3.59
C ALA A 508 -42.93 -0.34 -3.75
N TRP A 509 -43.74 0.16 -4.69
CA TRP A 509 -43.96 1.61 -4.86
C TRP A 509 -44.52 2.27 -3.60
N SER A 510 -45.49 1.64 -2.95
CA SER A 510 -46.06 2.14 -1.70
C SER A 510 -45.05 2.19 -0.55
N GLU A 511 -44.12 1.24 -0.51
CA GLU A 511 -43.04 1.21 0.49
C GLU A 511 -42.05 2.37 0.31
N LEU A 512 -41.91 2.91 -0.90
CA LEU A 512 -41.10 4.11 -1.17
C LEU A 512 -41.83 5.41 -0.78
N GLY A 513 -43.14 5.35 -0.51
CA GLY A 513 -44.01 6.51 -0.27
C GLY A 513 -44.87 6.90 -1.48
N GLY A 514 -44.83 6.13 -2.57
CA GLY A 514 -45.68 6.34 -3.74
C GLY A 514 -47.15 6.00 -3.46
N LYS A 515 -48.07 6.70 -4.12
CA LYS A 515 -49.52 6.44 -3.99
C LYS A 515 -50.05 5.66 -5.18
N MET A 516 -51.12 4.90 -4.96
CA MET A 516 -51.81 4.22 -6.06
C MET A 516 -52.36 5.23 -7.06
N GLY A 517 -52.08 5.01 -8.34
CA GLY A 517 -52.48 5.90 -9.44
C GLY A 517 -51.50 7.04 -9.75
N GLU A 518 -50.46 7.22 -8.93
CA GLU A 518 -49.33 8.11 -9.21
C GLU A 518 -48.15 7.28 -9.74
N TYR A 519 -47.52 7.75 -10.82
CA TYR A 519 -46.41 7.05 -11.50
C TYR A 519 -45.07 7.78 -11.36
N THR A 520 -45.05 8.89 -10.65
CA THR A 520 -43.85 9.65 -10.32
C THR A 520 -43.80 9.92 -8.82
N LEU A 521 -42.58 9.96 -8.26
CA LEU A 521 -42.36 10.22 -6.84
C LEU A 521 -41.12 11.10 -6.67
N ALA A 522 -41.33 12.33 -6.22
CA ALA A 522 -40.23 13.21 -5.81
C ALA A 522 -39.76 12.80 -4.40
N VAL A 523 -38.47 12.54 -4.26
CA VAL A 523 -37.83 12.11 -3.02
C VAL A 523 -36.84 13.18 -2.58
N THR A 524 -37.08 13.78 -1.43
CA THR A 524 -36.15 14.71 -0.78
C THR A 524 -35.41 14.00 0.34
N ARG A 525 -34.08 14.10 0.37
CA ARG A 525 -33.23 13.46 1.40
C ARG A 525 -33.55 14.03 2.80
N ALA A 526 -34.02 13.17 3.69
CA ALA A 526 -34.30 13.55 5.08
C ALA A 526 -33.02 13.64 5.94
N PRO A 527 -33.03 14.46 7.02
CA PRO A 527 -31.94 14.53 7.99
C PRO A 527 -31.60 13.16 8.61
N ARG A 528 -30.32 12.97 8.96
CA ARG A 528 -29.83 11.78 9.67
C ARG A 528 -29.07 12.13 10.94
N SER A 529 -29.13 11.21 11.89
CA SER A 529 -28.50 11.28 13.22
C SER A 529 -27.64 10.05 13.50
N THR A 530 -27.15 9.40 12.46
CA THR A 530 -26.32 8.18 12.52
C THR A 530 -24.98 8.44 13.20
N LEU A 531 -24.43 9.64 13.00
CA LEU A 531 -23.16 10.12 13.55
C LEU A 531 -23.35 11.22 14.62
N GLU A 532 -24.56 11.36 15.17
CA GLU A 532 -24.79 12.27 16.29
C GLU A 532 -23.90 11.86 17.48
N ASN A 533 -23.19 12.82 18.07
CA ASN A 533 -22.17 12.65 19.11
C ASN A 533 -20.94 11.83 18.66
N ALA A 534 -20.69 11.67 17.36
CA ALA A 534 -19.51 10.93 16.90
C ALA A 534 -18.18 11.54 17.32
N ASP A 535 -18.13 12.86 17.40
CA ASP A 535 -16.98 13.64 17.86
C ASP A 535 -16.62 13.35 19.34
N GLU A 536 -17.55 12.79 20.14
CA GLU A 536 -17.28 12.44 21.55
C GLU A 536 -16.43 11.16 21.69
N TRP A 537 -16.38 10.34 20.64
CA TRP A 537 -15.71 9.04 20.65
C TRP A 537 -14.77 8.81 19.46
N ALA A 538 -14.57 9.84 18.63
CA ALA A 538 -13.62 9.86 17.51
C ALA A 538 -12.86 11.19 17.50
N GLY A 539 -11.54 11.19 17.21
CA GLY A 539 -10.71 12.39 17.09
C GLY A 539 -10.92 13.18 15.79
N GLN A 540 -12.02 12.92 15.08
CA GLN A 540 -12.33 13.38 13.72
C GLN A 540 -13.80 13.80 13.59
N ARG A 541 -14.12 14.53 12.52
CA ARG A 541 -15.49 14.89 12.15
C ARG A 541 -15.99 13.96 11.04
N PRO A 542 -16.71 12.88 11.35
CA PRO A 542 -17.24 12.01 10.31
C PRO A 542 -18.33 12.75 9.51
N ARG A 543 -18.31 12.57 8.18
CA ARG A 543 -19.22 13.27 7.25
C ARG A 543 -20.47 12.46 6.95
N ALA A 544 -20.30 11.15 6.77
CA ALA A 544 -21.39 10.23 6.48
C ALA A 544 -21.00 8.83 6.94
N SER A 545 -22.00 8.03 7.29
CA SER A 545 -21.85 6.60 7.58
C SER A 545 -22.55 5.78 6.51
N SER A 546 -22.23 4.49 6.44
CA SER A 546 -22.97 3.56 5.56
C SER A 546 -24.48 3.54 5.89
N LEU A 547 -24.87 3.78 7.15
CA LEU A 547 -26.28 3.89 7.58
C LEU A 547 -27.00 5.10 6.96
N ASP A 548 -26.29 6.04 6.33
CA ASP A 548 -26.90 7.15 5.59
C ASP A 548 -27.25 6.79 4.15
N GLY A 549 -27.12 5.51 3.77
CA GLY A 549 -27.46 5.00 2.45
C GLY A 549 -26.26 5.05 1.51
N TYR A 550 -26.48 5.56 0.30
CA TYR A 550 -25.44 5.69 -0.71
C TYR A 550 -24.88 7.12 -0.73
N PRO A 551 -23.56 7.31 -0.52
CA PRO A 551 -23.01 8.64 -0.27
C PRO A 551 -22.71 9.45 -1.55
N TYR A 552 -22.65 8.83 -2.73
CA TYR A 552 -22.20 9.53 -3.93
C TYR A 552 -23.35 10.22 -4.66
N SER A 553 -23.15 11.52 -4.96
CA SER A 553 -24.03 12.29 -5.83
C SER A 553 -23.76 11.98 -7.31
N GLU A 554 -24.68 12.40 -8.18
CA GLU A 554 -24.52 12.28 -9.64
C GLU A 554 -23.36 13.14 -10.15
N GLU A 555 -23.21 14.34 -9.59
CA GLU A 555 -22.17 15.32 -9.93
C GLU A 555 -21.12 15.38 -8.82
N MET A 556 -20.42 14.26 -8.55
CA MET A 556 -19.49 14.13 -7.41
C MET A 556 -18.53 15.32 -7.24
N ALA A 557 -17.90 15.82 -8.30
CA ALA A 557 -16.98 16.96 -8.20
C ALA A 557 -17.65 18.30 -7.88
N GLU A 558 -18.90 18.50 -8.29
CA GLU A 558 -19.61 19.78 -8.16
C GLU A 558 -20.47 19.81 -6.89
N GLN A 559 -21.17 18.72 -6.61
CA GLN A 559 -22.12 18.58 -5.51
C GLN A 559 -21.51 17.84 -4.30
N GLY A 560 -20.42 17.09 -4.48
CA GLY A 560 -19.79 16.35 -3.40
C GLY A 560 -20.66 15.18 -2.90
N TRP A 561 -20.80 15.08 -1.58
CA TRP A 561 -21.59 14.02 -0.94
C TRP A 561 -23.09 14.32 -1.01
N VAL A 562 -23.91 13.27 -1.10
CA VAL A 562 -25.37 13.41 -0.95
C VAL A 562 -25.68 14.05 0.41
N SER A 563 -26.47 15.12 0.39
CA SER A 563 -26.74 15.97 1.54
C SER A 563 -28.25 16.07 1.84
N GLU A 564 -28.58 16.55 3.05
CA GLU A 564 -29.97 16.83 3.42
C GLU A 564 -30.60 17.84 2.44
N GLY A 565 -31.84 17.58 2.03
CA GLY A 565 -32.55 18.43 1.08
C GLY A 565 -32.33 18.07 -0.39
N ASP A 566 -31.34 17.24 -0.72
CA ASP A 566 -31.15 16.76 -2.10
C ASP A 566 -32.40 16.08 -2.63
N VAL A 567 -32.78 16.39 -3.86
CA VAL A 567 -33.99 15.87 -4.51
C VAL A 567 -33.63 14.92 -5.65
N CYS A 568 -34.44 13.88 -5.81
CA CYS A 568 -34.48 13.06 -7.02
C CYS A 568 -35.92 12.68 -7.35
N GLU A 569 -36.18 12.25 -8.57
CA GLU A 569 -37.51 11.83 -9.02
C GLU A 569 -37.47 10.38 -9.50
N LEU A 570 -38.35 9.55 -8.96
CA LEU A 570 -38.57 8.17 -9.40
C LEU A 570 -39.73 8.09 -10.37
N SER A 571 -39.59 7.26 -11.40
CA SER A 571 -40.69 6.85 -12.28
C SER A 571 -41.04 5.38 -12.02
N PHE A 572 -42.30 5.11 -11.69
CA PHE A 572 -42.81 3.75 -11.50
C PHE A 572 -42.57 2.91 -12.75
N ASP A 573 -42.95 3.43 -13.93
CA ASP A 573 -42.88 2.68 -15.17
C ASP A 573 -41.44 2.41 -15.61
N HIS A 574 -40.52 3.32 -15.30
CA HIS A 574 -39.12 3.17 -15.67
C HIS A 574 -38.34 2.25 -14.72
N CYS A 575 -38.64 2.33 -13.42
CA CYS A 575 -37.84 1.67 -12.38
C CYS A 575 -38.47 0.36 -11.87
N LEU A 576 -39.80 0.25 -11.81
CA LEU A 576 -40.50 -0.82 -11.08
C LEU A 576 -41.60 -1.53 -11.88
N ALA A 577 -41.91 -1.11 -13.11
CA ALA A 577 -42.92 -1.75 -13.96
C ALA A 577 -42.70 -3.26 -14.09
N LEU A 578 -43.66 -3.92 -14.73
CA LEU A 578 -43.65 -5.37 -14.92
C LEU A 578 -42.33 -5.83 -15.57
N HIS A 579 -41.51 -6.44 -14.74
CA HIS A 579 -40.33 -7.22 -15.10
C HIS A 579 -40.65 -8.70 -14.83
N ASP A 580 -39.96 -9.61 -15.49
CA ASP A 580 -40.23 -11.03 -15.34
C ASP A 580 -40.00 -11.54 -13.91
N THR A 581 -39.00 -11.00 -13.20
CA THR A 581 -38.59 -11.47 -11.87
C THR A 581 -38.03 -10.38 -10.98
N ALA A 582 -38.05 -10.59 -9.65
CA ALA A 582 -37.44 -9.70 -8.66
C ALA A 582 -35.94 -9.53 -8.91
N SER A 583 -35.26 -10.61 -9.31
CA SER A 583 -33.85 -10.57 -9.69
C SER A 583 -33.61 -9.66 -10.90
N ARG A 584 -34.50 -9.70 -11.90
CA ARG A 584 -34.42 -8.81 -13.07
C ARG A 584 -34.67 -7.35 -12.70
N THR A 585 -35.67 -7.07 -11.86
CA THR A 585 -35.90 -5.72 -11.31
C THR A 585 -34.68 -5.23 -10.54
N PHE A 586 -34.08 -6.08 -9.72
CA PHE A 586 -32.85 -5.76 -9.00
C PHE A 586 -31.72 -5.38 -9.97
N GLN A 587 -31.46 -6.18 -11.01
CA GLN A 587 -30.44 -5.87 -12.01
C GLN A 587 -30.68 -4.51 -12.69
N ARG A 588 -31.95 -4.20 -13.02
CA ARG A 588 -32.34 -2.91 -13.60
C ARG A 588 -31.92 -1.75 -12.70
N ILE A 589 -32.34 -1.76 -11.43
CA ILE A 589 -32.09 -0.64 -10.51
C ILE A 589 -30.67 -0.61 -9.94
N ALA A 590 -30.00 -1.75 -9.86
CA ALA A 590 -28.66 -1.86 -9.30
C ALA A 590 -27.57 -1.54 -10.33
N PHE A 591 -27.73 -1.92 -11.60
CA PHE A 591 -26.65 -1.85 -12.58
C PHE A 591 -26.97 -1.07 -13.86
N GLU A 592 -28.21 -1.14 -14.35
CA GLU A 592 -28.59 -0.48 -15.61
C GLU A 592 -29.01 0.98 -15.40
N GLU A 593 -29.80 1.26 -14.36
CA GLU A 593 -30.25 2.60 -13.97
C GLU A 593 -29.83 2.92 -12.53
N PRO A 594 -28.52 2.88 -12.23
CA PRO A 594 -28.05 2.94 -10.85
C PRO A 594 -28.36 4.30 -10.20
N ILE A 595 -28.28 5.40 -10.97
CA ILE A 595 -28.49 6.76 -10.47
C ILE A 595 -29.99 7.08 -10.40
N LYS A 596 -30.69 7.03 -11.54
CA LYS A 596 -32.10 7.42 -11.67
C LYS A 596 -33.03 6.56 -10.82
N CYS A 597 -32.76 5.26 -10.72
CA CYS A 597 -33.59 4.34 -9.95
C CYS A 597 -32.94 3.96 -8.63
N GLY A 598 -31.79 3.28 -8.66
CA GLY A 598 -31.20 2.67 -7.46
C GLY A 598 -30.90 3.66 -6.34
N ASP A 599 -30.17 4.73 -6.65
CA ASP A 599 -29.73 5.70 -5.64
C ASP A 599 -30.93 6.46 -5.06
N CYS A 600 -31.91 6.81 -5.91
CA CYS A 600 -33.13 7.47 -5.46
C CYS A 600 -34.05 6.55 -4.63
N ILE A 601 -34.10 5.24 -4.96
CA ILE A 601 -34.77 4.21 -4.13
C ILE A 601 -34.10 4.11 -2.76
N ILE A 602 -32.76 4.10 -2.69
CA ILE A 602 -32.03 4.10 -1.42
C ILE A 602 -32.39 5.35 -0.61
N ARG A 603 -32.41 6.55 -1.21
CA ARG A 603 -32.82 7.78 -0.52
C ARG A 603 -34.23 7.66 0.07
N ALA A 604 -35.19 7.15 -0.71
CA ALA A 604 -36.56 6.95 -0.25
C ALA A 604 -36.61 5.98 0.93
N LEU A 605 -35.94 4.83 0.85
CA LEU A 605 -35.95 3.83 1.90
C LEU A 605 -35.20 4.25 3.16
N VAL A 606 -34.14 5.07 3.05
CA VAL A 606 -33.51 5.67 4.23
C VAL A 606 -34.49 6.60 4.94
N ASN A 607 -35.28 7.40 4.22
CA ASN A 607 -36.32 8.24 4.84
C ASN A 607 -37.36 7.39 5.58
N GLN A 608 -37.75 6.25 5.01
CA GLN A 608 -38.69 5.31 5.64
C GLN A 608 -38.09 4.55 6.84
N SER A 609 -36.77 4.54 6.98
CA SER A 609 -36.06 3.86 8.07
C SER A 609 -35.81 4.76 9.29
N GLY A 610 -36.36 5.97 9.31
CA GLY A 610 -36.20 6.93 10.41
C GLY A 610 -34.89 7.72 10.33
N LYS A 611 -34.34 8.10 11.49
CA LYS A 611 -33.15 8.97 11.56
C LYS A 611 -31.81 8.23 11.64
N ARG A 612 -31.80 6.94 12.00
CA ARG A 612 -30.57 6.20 12.33
C ARG A 612 -30.49 4.80 11.71
N GLY A 613 -31.61 4.09 11.61
CA GLY A 613 -31.67 2.70 11.19
C GLY A 613 -31.88 2.45 9.69
N LEU A 614 -32.15 1.19 9.35
CA LEU A 614 -32.36 0.66 7.98
C LEU A 614 -33.58 -0.26 7.84
N GLU A 615 -34.54 -0.24 8.77
CA GLU A 615 -35.65 -1.20 8.82
C GLU A 615 -36.45 -1.34 7.50
N ALA A 616 -36.57 -0.27 6.70
CA ALA A 616 -37.30 -0.33 5.43
C ALA A 616 -36.62 -1.22 4.37
N PHE A 617 -35.31 -1.44 4.47
CA PHE A 617 -34.56 -2.32 3.56
C PHE A 617 -34.68 -3.79 3.93
N LEU A 618 -34.92 -4.10 5.20
CA LEU A 618 -34.67 -5.43 5.75
C LEU A 618 -35.84 -6.40 5.52
N PRO A 619 -35.57 -7.71 5.38
CA PRO A 619 -36.61 -8.74 5.43
C PRO A 619 -37.32 -8.77 6.78
N PRO A 620 -38.49 -9.42 6.90
CA PRO A 620 -39.20 -9.49 8.17
C PRO A 620 -38.43 -10.35 9.18
N LYS A 621 -38.66 -10.11 10.47
CA LYS A 621 -38.14 -11.00 11.52
C LYS A 621 -38.68 -12.42 11.32
N SER A 622 -37.82 -13.42 11.49
CA SER A 622 -38.13 -14.83 11.28
C SER A 622 -37.73 -15.66 12.49
N LYS A 623 -38.49 -16.75 12.74
CA LYS A 623 -38.16 -17.75 13.76
C LYS A 623 -37.14 -18.79 13.28
N LYS A 624 -36.75 -18.75 12.00
CA LYS A 624 -35.73 -19.65 11.45
C LYS A 624 -34.40 -19.42 12.19
N PRO A 625 -33.60 -20.47 12.44
CA PRO A 625 -32.28 -20.32 13.01
C PRO A 625 -31.32 -19.67 12.00
N PHE A 626 -30.28 -19.04 12.51
CA PHE A 626 -29.10 -18.71 11.72
C PHE A 626 -28.10 -19.86 11.79
N SER A 627 -27.43 -20.18 10.68
CA SER A 627 -26.26 -21.09 10.67
C SER A 627 -25.03 -20.35 10.18
N LYS A 628 -23.90 -20.65 10.83
CA LYS A 628 -22.56 -20.18 10.44
C LYS A 628 -22.12 -20.71 9.07
N GLU A 629 -22.75 -21.78 8.58
CA GLU A 629 -22.47 -22.33 7.25
C GLU A 629 -22.99 -21.44 6.12
N ALA A 630 -23.96 -20.56 6.40
CA ALA A 630 -24.44 -19.60 5.43
C ALA A 630 -23.36 -18.54 5.21
N LYS A 631 -22.85 -18.41 3.97
CA LYS A 631 -21.90 -17.36 3.57
C LYS A 631 -22.70 -16.12 3.14
N PRO A 632 -22.81 -15.08 3.98
CA PRO A 632 -23.69 -13.95 3.73
C PRO A 632 -23.04 -12.96 2.75
N ALA A 633 -23.00 -13.32 1.47
CA ALA A 633 -22.41 -12.51 0.42
C ALA A 633 -23.17 -12.69 -0.91
N LEU A 634 -23.28 -11.61 -1.68
CA LEU A 634 -23.74 -11.66 -3.08
C LEU A 634 -22.58 -12.12 -3.99
N PRO A 635 -22.87 -12.53 -5.24
CA PRO A 635 -21.84 -12.91 -6.21
C PRO A 635 -20.71 -11.88 -6.33
N LEU A 636 -19.46 -12.34 -6.28
CA LEU A 636 -18.24 -11.52 -6.23
C LEU A 636 -17.59 -11.31 -7.61
N GLY A 637 -18.18 -11.83 -8.70
CA GLY A 637 -17.60 -11.70 -10.04
C GLY A 637 -17.53 -10.24 -10.52
N SER A 638 -16.61 -9.97 -11.45
CA SER A 638 -16.42 -8.65 -12.10
C SER A 638 -17.51 -8.28 -13.09
N SER A 639 -18.38 -9.22 -13.47
CA SER A 639 -19.59 -8.95 -14.27
C SER A 639 -20.84 -9.31 -13.46
N TRP A 640 -21.84 -8.44 -13.52
CA TRP A 640 -23.14 -8.68 -12.89
C TRP A 640 -24.07 -9.49 -13.80
N GLN A 641 -23.82 -9.49 -15.11
CA GLN A 641 -24.63 -10.19 -16.11
C GLN A 641 -24.58 -11.71 -15.94
N ASP A 642 -23.43 -12.22 -15.47
CA ASP A 642 -23.22 -13.65 -15.22
C ASP A 642 -23.68 -14.10 -13.83
N ALA A 643 -24.16 -13.17 -12.99
CA ALA A 643 -24.49 -13.43 -11.60
C ALA A 643 -25.97 -13.82 -11.41
N ASP A 644 -26.20 -14.85 -10.60
CA ASP A 644 -27.53 -15.26 -10.17
C ASP A 644 -27.90 -14.61 -8.83
N PHE A 645 -28.86 -13.69 -8.87
CA PHE A 645 -29.32 -12.94 -7.72
C PHE A 645 -30.60 -13.49 -7.08
N ARG A 646 -31.09 -14.66 -7.50
CA ARG A 646 -32.32 -15.24 -6.94
C ARG A 646 -32.14 -15.60 -5.46
N LEU A 647 -33.18 -15.36 -4.66
CA LEU A 647 -33.17 -15.65 -3.24
C LEU A 647 -32.84 -17.13 -2.95
N ALA A 648 -33.51 -18.05 -3.65
CA ALA A 648 -33.31 -19.49 -3.48
C ALA A 648 -31.90 -19.98 -3.86
N THR A 649 -31.17 -19.23 -4.70
CA THR A 649 -29.78 -19.54 -5.05
C THR A 649 -28.82 -19.09 -3.95
N LEU A 650 -29.07 -17.92 -3.35
CA LEU A 650 -28.14 -17.28 -2.41
C LEU A 650 -28.41 -17.61 -0.95
N VAL A 651 -29.67 -17.82 -0.58
CA VAL A 651 -30.11 -18.06 0.79
C VAL A 651 -30.78 -19.43 0.85
N PRO A 652 -30.14 -20.44 1.46
CA PRO A 652 -30.76 -21.74 1.66
C PRO A 652 -32.08 -21.62 2.43
N GLU A 653 -33.09 -22.43 2.09
CA GLU A 653 -34.45 -22.30 2.64
C GLU A 653 -34.51 -22.37 4.19
N TRP A 654 -33.57 -23.09 4.80
CA TRP A 654 -33.48 -23.27 6.24
C TRP A 654 -32.80 -22.09 6.97
N VAL A 655 -32.19 -21.14 6.25
CA VAL A 655 -31.51 -19.96 6.81
C VAL A 655 -32.51 -18.84 7.13
N ASN A 656 -32.24 -18.11 8.21
CA ASN A 656 -32.91 -16.85 8.50
C ASN A 656 -32.44 -15.73 7.53
N THR A 657 -33.27 -15.40 6.54
CA THR A 657 -32.99 -14.38 5.52
C THR A 657 -32.63 -13.02 6.09
N ARG A 658 -33.31 -12.57 7.16
CA ARG A 658 -33.00 -11.27 7.79
C ARG A 658 -31.60 -11.27 8.40
N GLN A 659 -31.23 -12.34 9.11
CA GLN A 659 -29.90 -12.47 9.71
C GLN A 659 -28.80 -12.66 8.65
N PHE A 660 -29.10 -13.32 7.53
CA PHE A 660 -28.20 -13.36 6.37
C PHE A 660 -27.93 -11.94 5.85
N VAL A 661 -28.97 -11.14 5.65
CA VAL A 661 -28.85 -9.74 5.17
C VAL A 661 -28.07 -8.89 6.17
N LEU A 662 -28.38 -8.94 7.47
CA LEU A 662 -27.69 -8.14 8.49
C LEU A 662 -26.20 -8.45 8.54
N ARG A 663 -25.82 -9.74 8.48
CA ARG A 663 -24.41 -10.16 8.44
C ARG A 663 -23.73 -9.76 7.15
N MET A 664 -24.44 -9.80 6.02
CA MET A 664 -23.92 -9.32 4.73
C MET A 664 -23.64 -7.83 4.77
N LEU A 665 -24.60 -7.02 5.26
CA LEU A 665 -24.44 -5.57 5.41
C LEU A 665 -23.30 -5.23 6.36
N GLN A 666 -23.16 -5.94 7.48
CA GLN A 666 -22.07 -5.72 8.44
C GLN A 666 -20.67 -5.79 7.82
N ARG A 667 -20.47 -6.60 6.77
CA ARG A 667 -19.18 -6.73 6.08
C ARG A 667 -18.76 -5.46 5.34
N TYR A 668 -19.73 -4.71 4.83
CA TYR A 668 -19.50 -3.57 3.93
C TYR A 668 -19.78 -2.24 4.62
N ARG A 669 -19.62 -2.19 5.94
CA ARG A 669 -19.83 -0.96 6.70
C ARG A 669 -18.62 -0.06 6.60
N PHE A 670 -18.89 1.24 6.58
CA PHE A 670 -17.88 2.26 6.46
C PHE A 670 -18.35 3.59 7.04
N VAL A 671 -17.38 4.45 7.30
CA VAL A 671 -17.55 5.87 7.63
C VAL A 671 -16.68 6.68 6.68
N LEU A 672 -17.23 7.75 6.12
CA LEU A 672 -16.47 8.78 5.41
C LEU A 672 -15.97 9.80 6.42
N GLY A 673 -14.69 9.67 6.79
CA GLY A 673 -14.04 10.50 7.78
C GLY A 673 -13.46 11.78 7.19
N ASP A 674 -13.51 12.86 7.97
CA ASP A 674 -12.72 14.07 7.72
C ASP A 674 -11.71 14.24 8.84
N THR A 675 -10.44 14.02 8.50
CA THR A 675 -9.30 14.26 9.38
C THR A 675 -8.61 15.51 8.88
N PRO A 676 -8.41 16.54 9.72
CA PRO A 676 -7.60 17.68 9.32
C PRO A 676 -6.22 17.23 8.84
N PHE A 677 -5.91 17.50 7.58
CA PHE A 677 -4.66 17.07 6.97
C PHE A 677 -4.05 18.17 6.10
N MET A 678 -2.77 18.00 5.79
CA MET A 678 -2.07 18.82 4.80
C MET A 678 -1.24 17.92 3.90
N PHE A 679 -1.37 18.11 2.59
CA PHE A 679 -0.48 17.54 1.59
C PHE A 679 0.46 18.65 1.10
N ALA A 680 1.75 18.52 1.43
CA ALA A 680 2.78 19.50 1.16
C ALA A 680 3.77 18.91 0.15
N ILE A 681 3.77 19.43 -1.08
CA ILE A 681 4.75 19.04 -2.11
C ILE A 681 5.91 20.02 -2.06
N VAL A 682 7.04 19.60 -1.52
CA VAL A 682 8.24 20.44 -1.34
C VAL A 682 9.12 20.35 -2.57
N THR A 683 9.16 21.41 -3.38
CA THR A 683 9.94 21.45 -4.63
C THR A 683 11.26 22.20 -4.53
N ASP A 684 11.40 23.09 -3.53
CA ASP A 684 12.51 24.03 -3.39
C ASP A 684 12.50 24.66 -1.96
N PRO A 685 13.54 25.41 -1.57
CA PRO A 685 13.64 26.03 -0.25
C PRO A 685 12.51 27.03 0.09
N GLU A 686 11.96 27.73 -0.90
CA GLU A 686 10.88 28.68 -0.68
C GLU A 686 9.60 27.93 -0.29
N ARG A 687 9.24 26.89 -1.05
CA ARG A 687 8.12 26.01 -0.74
C ARG A 687 8.29 25.31 0.60
N ALA A 688 9.49 24.82 0.93
CA ALA A 688 9.78 24.23 2.22
C ALA A 688 9.44 25.20 3.37
N THR A 689 9.88 26.46 3.27
CA THR A 689 9.60 27.50 4.28
C THR A 689 8.10 27.76 4.41
N GLN A 690 7.39 27.93 3.28
CA GLN A 690 5.95 28.17 3.26
C GLN A 690 5.17 27.03 3.94
N TYR A 691 5.52 25.78 3.67
CA TYR A 691 4.84 24.64 4.30
C TYR A 691 5.17 24.51 5.79
N VAL A 692 6.41 24.75 6.21
CA VAL A 692 6.77 24.77 7.64
C VAL A 692 5.93 25.81 8.40
N GLU A 693 5.80 27.02 7.85
CA GLU A 693 4.95 28.07 8.44
C GLU A 693 3.45 27.67 8.45
N ALA A 694 2.96 27.09 7.36
CA ALA A 694 1.58 26.65 7.25
C ALA A 694 1.23 25.50 8.21
N ILE A 695 2.16 24.56 8.43
CA ILE A 695 2.00 23.46 9.37
C ILE A 695 2.03 24.01 10.80
N THR A 696 3.01 24.86 11.12
CA THR A 696 3.20 25.41 12.48
C THR A 696 2.02 26.30 12.91
N SER A 697 1.41 27.01 11.96
CA SER A 697 0.25 27.87 12.23
C SER A 697 -1.07 27.11 12.40
N LYS A 698 -1.10 25.79 12.15
CA LYS A 698 -2.31 24.94 12.20
C LYS A 698 -2.13 23.77 13.17
N PRO A 699 -2.18 24.00 14.49
CA PRO A 699 -2.06 22.94 15.49
C PRO A 699 -3.19 21.91 15.40
N GLU A 700 -4.28 22.25 14.73
CA GLU A 700 -5.38 21.38 14.38
C GLU A 700 -5.14 20.54 13.12
N LEU A 701 -3.90 20.29 12.69
CA LEU A 701 -3.57 19.23 11.73
C LEU A 701 -3.34 17.90 12.46
N ALA A 702 -3.81 16.79 11.89
CA ALA A 702 -3.71 15.46 12.49
C ALA A 702 -2.74 14.56 11.72
N ILE A 703 -2.82 14.64 10.39
CA ILE A 703 -2.01 13.87 9.46
C ILE A 703 -1.37 14.86 8.50
N LEU A 704 -0.06 14.77 8.36
CA LEU A 704 0.72 15.54 7.41
C LEU A 704 1.25 14.56 6.36
N CYS A 705 1.28 14.98 5.11
CA CYS A 705 2.04 14.30 4.08
C CYS A 705 2.98 15.34 3.46
N VAL A 706 4.28 15.07 3.54
CA VAL A 706 5.34 15.98 3.09
C VAL A 706 6.13 15.26 2.02
N ASN A 707 5.70 15.41 0.77
CA ASN A 707 6.32 14.79 -0.38
C ASN A 707 7.52 15.62 -0.84
N ASP A 708 8.68 14.99 -1.03
CA ASP A 708 9.97 15.64 -1.26
C ASP A 708 10.35 15.72 -2.75
N ASP A 709 9.47 16.28 -3.58
CA ASP A 709 9.68 16.54 -5.02
C ASP A 709 10.75 17.63 -5.31
N VAL A 710 11.79 17.75 -4.47
CA VAL A 710 12.78 18.82 -4.54
C VAL A 710 13.54 18.76 -5.85
N ALA A 711 13.41 19.81 -6.66
CA ALA A 711 14.13 19.97 -7.91
C ALA A 711 15.43 20.75 -7.74
N GLU A 712 15.47 21.68 -6.78
CA GLU A 712 16.58 22.62 -6.58
C GLU A 712 16.81 22.89 -5.09
N GLY A 713 18.06 23.15 -4.70
CA GLY A 713 18.39 23.63 -3.35
C GLY A 713 18.24 22.59 -2.23
N ASP A 714 18.54 21.32 -2.53
CA ASP A 714 18.33 20.17 -1.65
C ASP A 714 18.88 20.35 -0.21
N ASP A 715 20.16 20.70 -0.08
CA ASP A 715 20.79 20.95 1.23
C ASP A 715 20.06 22.05 2.04
N SER A 716 19.52 23.05 1.34
CA SER A 716 18.76 24.12 1.96
C SER A 716 17.38 23.65 2.39
N VAL A 717 16.70 22.84 1.57
CA VAL A 717 15.43 22.18 1.95
C VAL A 717 15.63 21.30 3.19
N ARG A 718 16.66 20.44 3.16
CA ARG A 718 17.02 19.59 4.30
C ARG A 718 17.32 20.42 5.55
N GLY A 719 18.04 21.54 5.39
CA GLY A 719 18.28 22.50 6.45
C GLY A 719 17.00 23.11 7.02
N ILE A 720 16.06 23.53 6.17
CA ILE A 720 14.78 24.14 6.57
C ILE A 720 13.88 23.13 7.27
N LEU A 721 13.72 21.94 6.71
CA LEU A 721 12.93 20.87 7.34
C LEU A 721 13.56 20.49 8.67
N GLY A 722 14.89 20.27 8.70
CA GLY A 722 15.64 19.88 9.90
C GLY A 722 15.70 20.94 11.02
N THR A 723 15.75 22.23 10.69
CA THR A 723 15.85 23.33 11.67
C THR A 723 14.50 23.96 12.01
N GLY A 724 13.59 24.07 11.04
CA GLY A 724 12.29 24.71 11.20
C GLY A 724 11.37 23.98 12.18
N TRP A 725 11.50 22.65 12.28
CA TRP A 725 10.71 21.84 13.20
C TRP A 725 11.31 21.82 14.61
N ALA A 726 12.61 22.12 14.76
CA ALA A 726 13.27 22.25 16.06
C ALA A 726 12.97 23.60 16.77
N VAL A 727 12.51 24.63 16.05
CA VAL A 727 12.42 26.01 16.56
C VAL A 727 10.98 26.54 16.54
N GLY A 728 10.07 25.78 17.17
CA GLY A 728 8.74 26.26 17.60
C GLY A 728 8.69 26.70 19.08
N GLY A 729 9.82 26.72 19.78
CA GLY A 729 9.93 27.16 21.18
C GLY A 729 10.38 28.62 21.28
N THR A 730 9.47 29.59 21.14
CA THR A 730 9.78 30.96 21.56
C THR A 730 10.02 30.98 23.07
N ARG A 731 11.09 31.68 23.49
CA ARG A 731 11.46 31.96 24.88
C ARG A 731 10.29 32.60 25.65
N ALA A 732 9.42 31.78 26.22
CA ALA A 732 8.54 32.18 27.31
C ALA A 732 9.30 31.98 28.63
N ARG A 733 9.56 33.09 29.32
CA ARG A 733 10.09 33.09 30.70
C ARG A 733 9.15 32.26 31.59
N HIS A 734 9.72 31.31 32.32
CA HIS A 734 9.17 30.57 33.46
C HIS A 734 7.64 30.49 33.60
N GLY A 735 7.08 29.33 33.22
CA GLY A 735 5.75 28.89 33.64
C GLY A 735 5.06 27.98 32.61
N SER A 736 4.96 26.68 32.94
CA SER A 736 4.07 25.65 32.36
C SER A 736 4.02 25.42 30.83
N GLY A 737 4.60 24.30 30.39
CA GLY A 737 3.89 23.32 29.52
C GLY A 737 3.70 23.61 28.03
N GLY A 738 4.69 24.15 27.32
CA GLY A 738 4.66 24.23 25.84
C GLY A 738 5.28 22.99 25.19
N ASN A 739 4.47 22.19 24.49
CA ASN A 739 4.88 20.99 23.75
C ASN A 739 5.64 21.36 22.46
N SER A 740 6.90 20.93 22.34
CA SER A 740 7.66 20.96 21.09
C SER A 740 7.17 19.86 20.14
N ILE A 741 6.76 20.28 18.94
CA ILE A 741 6.35 19.46 17.81
C ILE A 741 7.63 18.92 17.16
N ILE A 742 7.81 17.60 17.22
CA ILE A 742 8.75 16.81 16.41
C ILE A 742 10.25 17.22 16.53
N TYR A 743 10.97 16.53 17.42
CA TYR A 743 12.44 16.47 17.32
C TYR A 743 12.78 15.60 16.11
N ILE A 744 13.29 16.25 15.05
CA ILE A 744 13.95 15.63 13.91
C ILE A 744 15.27 15.00 14.39
#